data_AF-A0A6L8ETM0-F1
#
_entry.id   AF-A0A6L8ETM0-F1
#
_cell.length_a   1.000
_cell.length_b   1.000
_cell.length_c   1.000
_cell.angle_alpha   90.00
_cell.angle_beta   90.00
_cell.angle_gamma   90.00
#
_symmetry.space_group_name_H-M   'P 1'
#
loop_
_entity.id
_entity.type
_entity.pdbx_description
1 polymer ?
#
loop_
_entity_poly.entity_id
_entity_poly.type
_entity_poly.pdbx_seq_one_letter_code
_entity_poly.pdbx_strand_id
1 'polypeptide(L)'
;MTQPDIIQTILKDSNYHLDLFEESEIQDLREKIEGDEKPFIYCPIRRKAIQLKPEELIRQLYAARLLNQYRYTRERVRFEHLVNFGREKKRADIVILDKDREDTPYIIVEVKKPKLQDGKDQLRSYCNATGASIAVWTNGQQISHYYRKDPNYFEEITDIPNANQDLTDIRNERFTLKDLILKDKLAAERKSLKDIILELEDEVLANAGVDVFEEVFKLIFTKLYDEFKSQSDKEFINRLLRQSINTAIQESDQDYEVEHPDYEILKRAVEVIPDDDFRVMEFRNTGQTPTELKTKIQRLFDDAKNQWEGVFPEYATFELSDSHLSVCVASLQDVKLFNSNLQIVDEAFEYLVSKSAKGEKGQYFTPRHVIDMCVKMLNPKRGEYMIDTASGSCGFPVHTFFQVTGSPFTNAEMSAPDKQYVRDNIFGIDFDEKTVRVARTLNLIAGDGESNVLHLNTLDYERWSDRAERDRIWIMTYGRGFDRLKALRAEKDQNRLFNFDILMANPPFAGDIKERRILHQYTLGFKGNGKPQSKVGRDILFIERNLDFLKPGGRMAIVLPQGRFNNASDKYIRDFIAEHARILAVVELDTNTFKPHTGTNTSVLFLQKWNDDPSEGPLCRRVEDYDIFFGVSEKSGKDNSGDYVFLENSNGQHKLDENGHLIVNHDLHNHNGELPDGIAEEFIKWAKSEELSFWDGE
;
A
#
# COMPACT_ATOMS: atom_id res chain seq x y z
N MET A 1 37.14 8.89 17.95
CA MET A 1 36.04 9.76 18.42
C MET A 1 35.91 10.86 17.40
N THR A 2 34.89 10.77 16.55
CA THR A 2 34.52 11.82 15.60
C THR A 2 34.13 13.07 16.39
N GLN A 3 34.60 14.25 15.98
CA GLN A 3 34.10 15.51 16.52
C GLN A 3 32.56 15.52 16.37
N PRO A 4 31.80 15.93 17.40
CA PRO A 4 30.35 16.08 17.27
C PRO A 4 30.05 17.08 16.16
N ASP A 5 29.08 16.76 15.29
CA ASP A 5 28.66 17.65 14.21
C ASP A 5 28.23 19.00 14.81
N ILE A 6 28.86 20.07 14.33
CA ILE A 6 28.64 21.43 14.85
C ILE A 6 27.18 21.86 14.67
N ILE A 7 26.54 21.41 13.60
CA ILE A 7 25.12 21.66 13.32
C ILE A 7 24.24 20.92 14.33
N GLN A 8 24.48 19.62 14.57
CA GLN A 8 23.76 18.85 15.60
C GLN A 8 23.96 19.46 17.00
N THR A 9 25.15 19.98 17.27
CA THR A 9 25.45 20.65 18.54
C THR A 9 24.66 21.95 18.69
N ILE A 10 24.51 22.73 17.62
CA ILE A 10 23.69 23.96 17.62
C ILE A 10 22.22 23.62 17.87
N LEU A 11 21.68 22.59 17.22
CA LEU A 11 20.26 22.23 17.27
C LEU A 11 19.85 21.44 18.52
N LYS A 12 20.82 20.95 19.29
CA LYS A 12 20.57 20.19 20.52
C LYS A 12 19.64 20.95 21.48
N ASP A 13 18.59 20.28 21.95
CA ASP A 13 17.56 20.83 22.84
C ASP A 13 16.74 22.01 22.25
N SER A 14 16.72 22.16 20.92
CA SER A 14 15.92 23.17 20.21
C SER A 14 14.70 22.56 19.50
N ASN A 15 13.69 23.38 19.21
CA ASN A 15 12.51 22.97 18.42
C ASN A 15 12.72 23.18 16.90
N TYR A 16 13.96 23.20 16.43
CA TYR A 16 14.30 23.38 15.02
C TYR A 16 14.85 22.08 14.46
N HIS A 17 14.42 21.78 13.24
CA HIS A 17 14.81 20.55 12.54
C HIS A 17 15.37 20.89 11.16
N LEU A 18 15.98 19.90 10.52
CA LEU A 18 16.57 20.03 9.19
C LEU A 18 15.82 19.26 8.11
N ASP A 19 14.71 18.61 8.46
CA ASP A 19 14.00 17.67 7.58
C ASP A 19 13.55 18.29 6.25
N LEU A 20 13.36 19.61 6.23
CA LEU A 20 13.00 20.33 5.01
C LEU A 20 14.17 20.55 4.05
N PHE A 21 15.43 20.40 4.47
CA PHE A 21 16.63 20.76 3.70
C PHE A 21 17.37 19.53 3.16
N GLU A 22 17.86 19.60 1.93
CA GLU A 22 18.66 18.54 1.34
C GLU A 22 20.03 18.46 2.02
N GLU A 23 20.61 17.25 2.08
CA GLU A 23 21.97 17.05 2.62
C GLU A 23 23.02 17.91 1.91
N SER A 24 22.83 18.17 0.61
CA SER A 24 23.67 19.08 -0.18
C SER A 24 23.66 20.51 0.38
N GLU A 25 22.48 21.03 0.74
CA GLU A 25 22.29 22.37 1.31
C GLU A 25 22.88 22.47 2.73
N ILE A 26 22.71 21.42 3.53
CA ILE A 26 23.25 21.32 4.88
C ILE A 26 24.77 21.28 4.82
N GLN A 27 25.35 20.51 3.90
CA GLN A 27 26.79 20.42 3.71
C GLN A 27 27.38 21.74 3.21
N ASP A 28 26.74 22.40 2.25
CA ASP A 28 27.10 23.72 1.76
C ASP A 28 27.09 24.80 2.85
N LEU A 29 26.21 24.68 3.84
CA LEU A 29 26.19 25.54 5.02
C LEU A 29 27.35 25.16 5.95
N ARG A 30 27.53 23.87 6.21
CA ARG A 30 28.54 23.31 7.12
C ARG A 30 29.95 23.80 6.75
N GLU A 31 30.28 23.84 5.47
CA GLU A 31 31.58 24.32 4.96
C GLU A 31 31.81 25.83 5.17
N LYS A 32 30.75 26.60 5.42
CA LYS A 32 30.82 28.06 5.65
C LYS A 32 30.81 28.43 7.14
N ILE A 33 30.68 27.45 8.03
CA ILE A 33 30.70 27.68 9.49
C ILE A 33 32.15 27.85 9.93
N GLU A 34 32.41 28.93 10.66
CA GLU A 34 33.71 29.21 11.26
C GLU A 34 33.61 29.26 12.79
N GLY A 35 34.62 28.73 13.49
CA GLY A 35 34.76 28.78 14.95
C GLY A 35 34.10 27.60 15.70
N ASP A 36 34.84 26.99 16.62
CA ASP A 36 34.43 25.75 17.31
C ASP A 36 33.51 25.99 18.52
N GLU A 37 33.81 26.95 19.39
CA GLU A 37 33.03 27.20 20.62
C GLU A 37 31.87 28.20 20.42
N LYS A 38 31.99 29.09 19.44
CA LYS A 38 30.99 30.09 19.08
C LYS A 38 30.86 30.13 17.55
N PRO A 39 30.14 29.16 16.96
CA PRO A 39 30.03 29.07 15.52
C PRO A 39 29.43 30.35 14.96
N PHE A 40 30.03 30.86 13.88
CA PHE A 40 29.55 32.00 13.14
C PHE A 40 29.61 31.75 11.64
N ILE A 41 28.82 32.51 10.89
CA ILE A 41 28.76 32.45 9.43
C ILE A 41 28.69 33.85 8.85
N TYR A 42 29.33 34.04 7.70
CA TYR A 42 29.14 35.27 6.95
C TYR A 42 27.75 35.30 6.32
N CYS A 43 26.89 36.19 6.79
CA CYS A 43 25.56 36.35 6.22
C CYS A 43 25.63 37.22 4.95
N PRO A 44 25.32 36.68 3.75
CA PRO A 44 25.41 37.44 2.50
C PRO A 44 24.40 38.59 2.42
N ILE A 45 23.28 38.48 3.12
CA ILE A 45 22.22 39.50 3.18
C ILE A 45 22.62 40.67 4.09
N ARG A 46 23.14 40.37 5.29
CA ARG A 46 23.56 41.40 6.27
C ARG A 46 24.99 41.92 6.04
N ARG A 47 25.78 41.26 5.18
CA ARG A 47 27.18 41.57 4.84
C ARG A 47 28.12 41.63 6.06
N LYS A 48 27.91 40.75 7.03
CA LYS A 48 28.72 40.62 8.25
C LYS A 48 28.69 39.19 8.81
N ALA A 49 29.70 38.84 9.60
CA ALA A 49 29.70 37.62 10.40
C ALA A 49 28.60 37.68 11.48
N ILE A 50 27.81 36.62 11.59
CA ILE A 50 26.74 36.46 12.57
C ILE A 50 26.94 35.15 13.32
N GLN A 51 26.73 35.17 14.64
CA GLN A 51 26.73 33.97 15.45
C GLN A 51 25.56 33.05 15.06
N LEU A 52 25.87 31.79 14.76
CA LEU A 52 24.91 30.74 14.43
C LEU A 52 24.22 30.25 15.70
N LYS A 53 22.99 30.73 15.90
CA LYS A 53 22.01 30.16 16.83
C LYS A 53 21.04 29.25 16.04
N PRO A 54 20.26 28.35 16.66
CA PRO A 54 19.33 27.45 15.94
C PRO A 54 18.45 28.17 14.92
N GLU A 55 17.85 29.28 15.32
CA GLU A 55 17.00 30.09 14.47
C GLU A 55 17.76 30.76 13.31
N GLU A 56 18.98 31.24 13.57
CA GLU A 56 19.82 31.81 12.53
C GLU A 56 20.29 30.73 11.54
N LEU A 57 20.53 29.51 12.01
CA LEU A 57 20.88 28.37 11.17
C LEU A 57 19.79 28.10 10.13
N ILE A 58 18.54 27.95 10.58
CA ILE A 58 17.38 27.77 9.69
C ILE A 58 17.19 28.99 8.77
N ARG A 59 17.36 30.22 9.31
CA ARG A 59 17.26 31.45 8.52
C ARG A 59 18.30 31.50 7.39
N GLN A 60 19.53 31.04 7.63
CA GLN A 60 20.59 31.01 6.62
C GLN A 60 20.33 29.94 5.56
N LEU A 61 19.88 28.74 5.95
CA LEU A 61 19.48 27.69 5.01
C LEU A 61 18.32 28.15 4.12
N TYR A 62 17.28 28.73 4.71
CA TYR A 62 16.14 29.23 3.95
C TYR A 62 16.53 30.39 3.02
N ALA A 63 17.43 31.28 3.45
CA ALA A 63 17.96 32.32 2.58
C ALA A 63 18.81 31.76 1.43
N ALA A 64 19.54 30.68 1.63
CA ALA A 64 20.23 30.00 0.54
C ALA A 64 19.23 29.51 -0.52
N ARG A 65 18.09 28.93 -0.12
CA ARG A 65 17.00 28.58 -1.04
C ARG A 65 16.47 29.78 -1.81
N LEU A 66 16.18 30.87 -1.11
CA LEU A 66 15.66 32.09 -1.74
C LEU A 66 16.60 32.60 -2.84
N LEU A 67 17.91 32.55 -2.62
CA LEU A 67 18.90 33.02 -3.60
C LEU A 67 19.17 32.00 -4.71
N ASN A 68 19.31 30.72 -4.36
CA ASN A 68 19.81 29.70 -5.27
C ASN A 68 18.69 28.98 -6.04
N GLN A 69 17.58 28.64 -5.36
CA GLN A 69 16.46 27.91 -5.95
C GLN A 69 15.41 28.90 -6.48
N TYR A 70 14.93 29.82 -5.64
CA TYR A 70 13.93 30.82 -6.04
C TYR A 70 14.51 32.02 -6.80
N ARG A 71 15.83 32.09 -6.96
CA ARG A 71 16.55 33.10 -7.78
C ARG A 71 16.31 34.56 -7.37
N TYR A 72 15.91 34.82 -6.13
CA TYR A 72 15.81 36.19 -5.62
C TYR A 72 17.19 36.83 -5.52
N THR A 73 17.30 38.10 -5.89
CA THR A 73 18.54 38.86 -5.71
C THR A 73 18.73 39.24 -4.24
N ARG A 74 19.98 39.40 -3.80
CA ARG A 74 20.30 39.77 -2.41
C ARG A 74 19.69 41.12 -2.04
N GLU A 75 19.56 42.02 -3.02
CA GLU A 75 18.97 43.34 -2.90
C GLU A 75 17.46 43.29 -2.64
N ARG A 76 16.78 42.18 -2.96
CA ARG A 76 15.35 42.00 -2.67
C ARG A 76 15.08 41.32 -1.34
N VAL A 77 16.08 40.72 -0.69
CA VAL A 77 15.90 40.01 0.58
C VAL A 77 16.35 40.88 1.75
N ARG A 78 15.57 40.94 2.83
CA ARG A 78 15.89 41.67 4.07
C ARG A 78 15.71 40.75 5.26
N PHE A 79 16.64 40.81 6.20
CA PHE A 79 16.53 40.11 7.48
C PHE A 79 16.11 41.09 8.58
N GLU A 80 15.34 40.60 9.55
CA GLU A 80 14.91 41.39 10.73
C GLU A 80 14.26 42.73 10.35
N HIS A 81 13.49 42.70 9.26
CA HIS A 81 12.84 43.87 8.69
C HIS A 81 11.83 44.45 9.68
N LEU A 82 11.86 45.77 9.87
CA LEU A 82 11.06 46.43 10.89
C LEU A 82 9.63 46.66 10.39
N VAL A 83 8.66 46.12 11.14
CA VAL A 83 7.23 46.25 10.86
C VAL A 83 6.60 47.18 11.90
N ASN A 84 5.93 48.24 11.44
CA ASN A 84 5.30 49.25 12.28
C ASN A 84 3.84 48.89 12.60
N PHE A 85 3.50 48.81 13.88
CA PHE A 85 2.14 48.59 14.41
C PHE A 85 1.67 49.84 15.17
N GLY A 86 1.45 50.93 14.44
CA GLY A 86 1.16 52.22 15.06
C GLY A 86 2.31 52.70 15.96
N ARG A 87 2.16 52.58 17.28
CA ARG A 87 3.20 52.94 18.27
C ARG A 87 4.17 51.80 18.59
N GLU A 88 3.80 50.56 18.32
CA GLU A 88 4.66 49.39 18.54
C GLU A 88 5.49 49.08 17.28
N LYS A 89 6.69 48.53 17.47
CA LYS A 89 7.58 48.09 16.38
C LYS A 89 7.99 46.65 16.62
N LYS A 90 7.77 45.79 15.63
CA LYS A 90 8.18 44.38 15.63
C LYS A 90 9.12 44.10 14.44
N ARG A 91 9.72 42.91 14.40
CA ARG A 91 10.63 42.51 13.32
C ARG A 91 10.16 41.21 12.71
N ALA A 92 10.09 41.18 11.38
CA ALA A 92 9.89 39.97 10.60
C ALA A 92 11.24 39.33 10.30
N ASP A 93 11.33 38.01 10.35
CA ASP A 93 12.60 37.28 10.19
C ASP A 93 13.23 37.50 8.82
N ILE A 94 12.45 37.24 7.76
CA ILE A 94 12.86 37.49 6.38
C ILE A 94 11.71 38.19 5.65
N VAL A 95 12.05 39.19 4.86
CA VAL A 95 11.13 39.87 3.94
C VAL A 95 11.74 39.85 2.55
N ILE A 96 10.93 39.44 1.56
CA ILE A 96 11.25 39.62 0.15
C ILE A 96 10.46 40.82 -0.38
N LEU A 97 11.16 41.74 -1.03
CA LEU A 97 10.62 42.98 -1.57
C LEU A 97 10.05 42.75 -2.98
N ASP A 98 9.03 43.52 -3.32
CA ASP A 98 8.37 43.53 -4.62
C ASP A 98 9.39 43.87 -5.73
N LYS A 99 9.22 43.25 -6.92
CA LYS A 99 10.16 43.38 -8.04
C LYS A 99 10.14 44.78 -8.66
N ASP A 100 8.98 45.42 -8.64
CA ASP A 100 8.74 46.74 -9.23
C ASP A 100 8.76 47.85 -8.16
N ARG A 101 8.59 47.49 -6.88
CA ARG A 101 8.55 48.42 -5.74
C ARG A 101 9.54 47.99 -4.66
N GLU A 102 10.78 48.48 -4.78
CA GLU A 102 11.92 48.05 -3.95
C GLU A 102 11.76 48.27 -2.43
N ASP A 103 10.84 49.14 -1.99
CA ASP A 103 10.56 49.37 -0.56
C ASP A 103 9.29 48.66 -0.06
N THR A 104 8.59 47.92 -0.91
CA THR A 104 7.31 47.27 -0.57
C THR A 104 7.53 45.80 -0.25
N PRO A 105 7.22 45.34 0.98
CA PRO A 105 7.20 43.92 1.30
C PRO A 105 6.23 43.15 0.41
N TYR A 106 6.72 42.13 -0.28
CA TYR A 106 5.93 41.23 -1.12
C TYR A 106 5.64 39.91 -0.40
N ILE A 107 6.69 39.30 0.17
CA ILE A 107 6.61 38.04 0.93
C ILE A 107 7.20 38.24 2.31
N ILE A 108 6.52 37.73 3.34
CA ILE A 108 7.01 37.68 4.71
C ILE A 108 7.23 36.25 5.12
N VAL A 109 8.42 35.91 5.58
CA VAL A 109 8.75 34.59 6.14
C VAL A 109 9.01 34.76 7.62
N GLU A 110 8.29 33.99 8.43
CA GLU A 110 8.54 33.87 9.86
C GLU A 110 9.18 32.51 10.14
N VAL A 111 10.37 32.56 10.70
CA VAL A 111 11.16 31.41 11.14
C VAL A 111 11.07 31.41 12.66
N LYS A 112 9.88 31.09 13.21
CA LYS A 112 9.64 30.59 14.60
C LYS A 112 8.23 30.86 15.15
N LYS A 113 7.56 29.78 15.57
CA LYS A 113 7.00 29.55 16.94
C LYS A 113 6.48 28.10 17.02
N PRO A 114 6.45 27.46 18.20
CA PRO A 114 6.28 26.00 18.33
C PRO A 114 4.91 25.47 17.91
N LYS A 115 3.91 26.34 17.68
CA LYS A 115 2.59 25.97 17.20
C LYS A 115 2.28 26.73 15.93
N LEU A 116 1.93 25.99 14.87
CA LEU A 116 1.50 26.52 13.57
C LEU A 116 0.45 27.64 13.72
N GLN A 117 -0.49 27.47 14.65
CA GLN A 117 -1.56 28.44 14.92
C GLN A 117 -1.04 29.80 15.40
N ASP A 118 -0.05 29.83 16.30
CA ASP A 118 0.52 31.06 16.84
C ASP A 118 1.37 31.79 15.78
N GLY A 119 2.03 31.03 14.90
CA GLY A 119 2.77 31.56 13.75
C GLY A 119 1.87 32.17 12.69
N LYS A 120 0.73 31.51 12.39
CA LYS A 120 -0.30 32.01 11.46
C LYS A 120 -0.82 33.38 11.88
N ASP A 121 -1.19 33.57 13.14
CA ASP A 121 -1.75 34.85 13.62
C ASP A 121 -0.72 36.00 13.56
N GLN A 122 0.55 35.70 13.83
CA GLN A 122 1.63 36.68 13.71
C GLN A 122 1.88 37.08 12.26
N LEU A 123 1.95 36.12 11.34
CA LEU A 123 2.10 36.37 9.91
C LEU A 123 0.94 37.19 9.35
N ARG A 124 -0.29 36.90 9.77
CA ARG A 124 -1.48 37.71 9.43
C ARG A 124 -1.32 39.15 9.86
N SER A 125 -0.88 39.36 11.12
CA SER A 125 -0.61 40.68 11.66
C SER A 125 0.46 41.42 10.84
N TYR A 126 1.54 40.75 10.47
CA TYR A 126 2.64 41.31 9.69
C TYR A 126 2.23 41.68 8.28
N CYS A 127 1.52 40.81 7.57
CA CYS A 127 1.02 41.09 6.24
C CYS A 127 -0.01 42.23 6.25
N ASN A 128 -0.84 42.31 7.29
CA ASN A 128 -1.78 43.41 7.47
C ASN A 128 -1.11 44.77 7.68
N ALA A 129 -0.01 44.82 8.44
CA ALA A 129 0.73 46.05 8.68
C ALA A 129 1.61 46.49 7.51
N THR A 130 2.12 45.55 6.71
CA THR A 130 3.07 45.82 5.62
C THR A 130 2.44 45.92 4.24
N GLY A 131 1.26 45.32 4.04
CA GLY A 131 0.68 45.15 2.71
C GLY A 131 1.18 43.91 1.97
N ALA A 132 2.05 43.09 2.56
CA ALA A 132 2.58 41.90 1.90
C ALA A 132 1.47 40.95 1.44
N SER A 133 1.66 40.40 0.23
CA SER A 133 0.69 39.52 -0.42
C SER A 133 0.88 38.06 -0.04
N ILE A 134 2.09 37.65 0.34
CA ILE A 134 2.40 36.27 0.67
C ILE A 134 3.03 36.17 2.06
N ALA A 135 2.66 35.13 2.80
CA ALA A 135 3.21 34.81 4.10
C ALA A 135 3.74 33.37 4.09
N VAL A 136 4.86 33.13 4.74
CA VAL A 136 5.48 31.82 4.84
C VAL A 136 5.82 31.55 6.30
N TRP A 137 5.45 30.37 6.77
CA TRP A 137 5.83 29.88 8.09
C TRP A 137 6.67 28.63 7.93
N THR A 138 7.78 28.54 8.66
CA THR A 138 8.56 27.30 8.75
C THR A 138 9.26 27.15 10.10
N ASN A 139 9.41 25.91 10.55
CA ASN A 139 10.23 25.52 11.70
C ASN A 139 11.39 24.59 11.32
N GLY A 140 11.61 24.34 10.03
CA GLY A 140 12.63 23.41 9.53
C GLY A 140 12.19 21.93 9.45
N GLN A 141 11.05 21.59 10.06
CA GLN A 141 10.36 20.29 9.89
C GLN A 141 9.16 20.42 8.93
N GLN A 142 8.40 21.49 9.09
CA GLN A 142 7.17 21.80 8.37
C GLN A 142 7.27 23.19 7.74
N ILE A 143 6.64 23.35 6.59
CA ILE A 143 6.52 24.63 5.89
C ILE A 143 5.09 24.83 5.43
N SER A 144 4.63 26.07 5.46
CA SER A 144 3.33 26.45 4.94
C SER A 144 3.38 27.81 4.30
N HIS A 145 2.76 27.93 3.14
CA HIS A 145 2.70 29.15 2.34
C HIS A 145 1.26 29.66 2.34
N TYR A 146 1.09 30.98 2.39
CA TYR A 146 -0.21 31.63 2.42
C TYR A 146 -0.24 32.82 1.47
N TYR A 147 -1.30 32.94 0.70
CA TYR A 147 -1.65 34.11 -0.07
C TYR A 147 -2.73 34.94 0.63
N ARG A 148 -2.46 36.23 0.84
CA ARG A 148 -3.42 37.21 1.36
C ARG A 148 -4.24 37.82 0.24
N LYS A 149 -5.50 37.38 0.12
CA LYS A 149 -6.47 37.94 -0.83
C LYS A 149 -7.04 39.27 -0.33
N ASP A 150 -7.34 39.33 0.97
CA ASP A 150 -7.92 40.47 1.67
C ASP A 150 -7.34 40.58 3.09
N PRO A 151 -7.47 41.73 3.80
CA PRO A 151 -6.91 41.89 5.14
C PRO A 151 -7.31 40.84 6.18
N ASN A 152 -8.48 40.21 6.00
CA ASN A 152 -9.00 39.19 6.91
C ASN A 152 -9.00 37.78 6.32
N TYR A 153 -8.44 37.59 5.12
CA TYR A 153 -8.51 36.31 4.41
C TYR A 153 -7.16 35.92 3.80
N PHE A 154 -6.67 34.76 4.24
CA PHE A 154 -5.45 34.11 3.78
C PHE A 154 -5.82 32.73 3.24
N GLU A 155 -5.55 32.51 1.97
CA GLU A 155 -5.61 31.24 1.24
C GLU A 155 -4.24 30.55 1.46
N GLU A 156 -4.18 29.23 1.64
CA GLU A 156 -2.87 28.54 1.59
C GLU A 156 -2.35 28.58 0.14
N ILE A 157 -1.09 28.24 -0.15
CA ILE A 157 -0.61 28.02 -1.53
C ILE A 157 0.42 26.89 -1.51
N THR A 158 0.69 26.26 -2.66
CA THR A 158 1.64 25.14 -2.76
C THR A 158 3.06 25.60 -2.43
N ASP A 159 3.48 26.71 -3.03
CA ASP A 159 4.80 27.31 -2.86
C ASP A 159 4.75 28.84 -2.99
N ILE A 160 5.87 29.52 -2.86
CA ILE A 160 6.02 30.93 -3.23
C ILE A 160 6.51 31.06 -4.69
N PRO A 161 6.17 32.16 -5.38
CA PRO A 161 6.74 32.44 -6.70
C PRO A 161 8.27 32.52 -6.62
N ASN A 162 8.97 32.04 -7.64
CA ASN A 162 10.36 32.41 -7.83
C ASN A 162 10.48 33.86 -8.36
N ALA A 163 11.69 34.39 -8.49
CA ALA A 163 11.93 35.78 -8.88
C ALA A 163 11.34 36.19 -10.25
N ASN A 164 11.06 35.21 -11.12
CA ASN A 164 10.52 35.40 -12.47
C ASN A 164 9.05 34.97 -12.61
N GLN A 165 8.45 34.41 -11.56
CA GLN A 165 7.06 33.97 -11.55
C GLN A 165 6.19 34.98 -10.81
N ASP A 166 4.92 35.02 -11.19
CA ASP A 166 3.88 35.70 -10.43
C ASP A 166 3.04 34.68 -9.66
N LEU A 167 2.26 35.16 -8.68
CA LEU A 167 1.40 34.31 -7.86
C LEU A 167 0.40 33.49 -8.68
N THR A 168 -0.04 34.01 -9.83
CA THR A 168 -0.91 33.27 -10.75
C THR A 168 -0.25 32.00 -11.25
N ASP A 169 1.07 31.98 -11.42
CA ASP A 169 1.81 30.81 -11.93
C ASP A 169 1.86 29.70 -10.87
N ILE A 170 1.97 30.08 -9.60
CA ILE A 170 1.87 29.15 -8.46
C ILE A 170 0.45 28.63 -8.29
N ARG A 171 -0.56 29.50 -8.39
CA ARG A 171 -1.97 29.09 -8.25
C ARG A 171 -2.48 28.26 -9.43
N ASN A 172 -1.82 28.39 -10.58
CA ASN A 172 -2.07 27.58 -11.77
C ASN A 172 -1.02 26.47 -11.92
N GLU A 173 -0.21 26.19 -10.88
CA GLU A 173 0.84 25.19 -10.96
C GLU A 173 0.22 23.84 -11.29
N ARG A 174 0.62 23.35 -12.45
CA ARG A 174 0.09 22.14 -13.04
C ARG A 174 0.87 20.98 -12.47
N PHE A 175 0.19 20.11 -11.73
CA PHE A 175 0.77 18.88 -11.20
C PHE A 175 0.19 17.69 -11.96
N THR A 176 1.02 16.98 -12.71
CA THR A 176 0.62 15.85 -13.56
C THR A 176 1.12 14.51 -13.00
N LEU A 177 0.76 13.41 -13.65
CA LEU A 177 1.31 12.09 -13.31
C LEU A 177 2.85 12.05 -13.44
N LYS A 178 3.42 12.82 -14.38
CA LYS A 178 4.87 12.95 -14.53
C LYS A 178 5.48 13.52 -13.25
N ASP A 179 4.93 14.61 -12.73
CA ASP A 179 5.40 15.20 -11.47
C ASP A 179 5.32 14.20 -10.32
N LEU A 180 4.23 13.45 -10.23
CA LEU A 180 4.06 12.44 -9.18
C LEU A 180 5.15 11.36 -9.25
N ILE A 181 5.52 10.90 -10.46
CA ILE A 181 6.58 9.91 -10.64
C ILE A 181 7.95 10.48 -10.23
N LEU A 182 8.23 11.74 -10.56
CA LEU A 182 9.52 12.38 -10.26
C LEU A 182 9.67 12.77 -8.79
N LYS A 183 8.56 13.14 -8.15
CA LYS A 183 8.50 13.67 -6.78
C LYS A 183 7.96 12.65 -5.78
N ASP A 184 7.88 11.36 -6.15
CA ASP A 184 7.32 10.32 -5.29
C ASP A 184 8.02 10.29 -3.93
N LYS A 185 7.26 10.65 -2.89
CA LYS A 185 7.75 10.79 -1.52
C LYS A 185 8.30 9.47 -0.97
N LEU A 186 7.71 8.33 -1.35
CA LEU A 186 8.16 7.01 -0.88
C LEU A 186 9.59 6.72 -1.32
N ALA A 187 9.87 6.97 -2.61
CA ALA A 187 11.19 6.76 -3.18
C ALA A 187 12.21 7.80 -2.66
N ALA A 188 11.81 9.08 -2.58
CA ALA A 188 12.68 10.16 -2.15
C ALA A 188 13.10 10.04 -0.68
N GLU A 189 12.16 9.72 0.21
CA GLU A 189 12.40 9.62 1.66
C GLU A 189 12.76 8.21 2.13
N ARG A 190 12.74 7.20 1.24
CA ARG A 190 12.90 5.77 1.56
C ARG A 190 11.92 5.30 2.66
N LYS A 191 10.72 5.84 2.65
CA LYS A 191 9.63 5.48 3.57
C LYS A 191 8.65 4.51 2.90
N SER A 192 8.05 3.65 3.70
CA SER A 192 6.87 2.88 3.28
C SER A 192 5.60 3.71 3.43
N LEU A 193 4.52 3.32 2.74
CA LEU A 193 3.20 3.93 2.97
C LEU A 193 2.71 3.68 4.40
N LYS A 194 3.07 2.53 4.98
CA LYS A 194 2.83 2.22 6.40
C LYS A 194 3.46 3.27 7.31
N ASP A 195 4.68 3.72 7.04
CA ASP A 195 5.35 4.78 7.84
C ASP A 195 4.59 6.10 7.75
N ILE A 196 4.12 6.49 6.56
CA ILE A 196 3.32 7.71 6.38
C ILE A 196 1.99 7.61 7.14
N ILE A 197 1.35 6.44 7.13
CA ILE A 197 0.10 6.20 7.87
C ILE A 197 0.33 6.27 9.39
N LEU A 198 1.44 5.72 9.87
CA LEU A 198 1.87 5.81 11.26
C LEU A 198 2.03 7.27 11.70
N GLU A 199 2.75 8.07 10.90
CA GLU A 199 2.93 9.51 11.14
C GLU A 199 1.58 10.25 11.18
N LEU A 200 0.69 9.98 10.21
CA LEU A 200 -0.64 10.58 10.17
C LEU A 200 -1.49 10.22 11.40
N GLU A 201 -1.37 8.98 11.86
CA GLU A 201 -2.10 8.53 13.03
C GLU A 201 -1.64 9.25 14.28
N ASP A 202 -0.33 9.28 14.52
CA ASP A 202 0.28 9.86 15.72
C ASP A 202 0.13 11.39 15.77
N GLU A 203 0.24 12.06 14.63
CA GLU A 203 0.23 13.53 14.56
C GLU A 203 -1.18 14.13 14.44
N VAL A 204 -2.10 13.46 13.73
CA VAL A 204 -3.41 14.03 13.35
C VAL A 204 -4.57 13.19 13.87
N LEU A 205 -4.62 11.91 13.51
CA LEU A 205 -5.84 11.12 13.66
C LEU A 205 -6.11 10.70 15.12
N ALA A 206 -5.06 10.51 15.93
CA ALA A 206 -5.19 10.19 17.35
C ALA A 206 -6.02 11.23 18.13
N ASN A 207 -5.99 12.49 17.70
CA ASN A 207 -6.72 13.59 18.33
C ASN A 207 -8.03 13.97 17.60
N ALA A 208 -8.35 13.28 16.50
CA ALA A 208 -9.50 13.63 15.65
C ALA A 208 -10.84 13.04 16.14
N GLY A 209 -10.83 11.99 16.96
CA GLY A 209 -12.05 11.36 17.49
C GLY A 209 -12.86 10.58 16.45
N VAL A 210 -12.21 10.13 15.37
CA VAL A 210 -12.80 9.40 14.23
C VAL A 210 -12.27 7.96 14.18
N ASP A 211 -12.91 7.09 13.39
CA ASP A 211 -12.32 5.77 13.07
C ASP A 211 -11.14 5.98 12.09
N VAL A 212 -9.93 5.77 12.61
CA VAL A 212 -8.66 5.92 11.85
C VAL A 212 -8.67 5.07 10.58
N PHE A 213 -9.15 3.83 10.66
CA PHE A 213 -9.20 2.93 9.50
C PHE A 213 -10.13 3.52 8.44
N GLU A 214 -11.33 3.96 8.81
CA GLU A 214 -12.29 4.50 7.83
C GLU A 214 -11.77 5.75 7.12
N GLU A 215 -11.17 6.69 7.86
CA GLU A 215 -10.70 7.94 7.25
C GLU A 215 -9.45 7.73 6.39
N VAL A 216 -8.49 6.91 6.84
CA VAL A 216 -7.31 6.58 6.02
C VAL A 216 -7.72 5.77 4.79
N PHE A 217 -8.67 4.85 4.92
CA PHE A 217 -9.19 4.10 3.77
C PHE A 217 -9.85 5.03 2.74
N LYS A 218 -10.70 5.97 3.17
CA LYS A 218 -11.29 6.97 2.25
C LYS A 218 -10.19 7.79 1.54
N LEU A 219 -9.14 8.20 2.24
CA LEU A 219 -8.01 8.94 1.64
C LEU A 219 -7.29 8.12 0.58
N ILE A 220 -6.88 6.89 0.90
CA ILE A 220 -6.18 5.99 -0.03
C ILE A 220 -7.06 5.68 -1.23
N PHE A 221 -8.34 5.35 -1.01
CA PHE A 221 -9.31 5.06 -2.06
C PHE A 221 -9.51 6.26 -3.00
N THR A 222 -9.65 7.47 -2.45
CA THR A 222 -9.80 8.70 -3.25
C THR A 222 -8.55 9.00 -4.06
N LYS A 223 -7.37 8.81 -3.47
CA LYS A 223 -6.10 9.05 -4.15
C LYS A 223 -5.80 8.03 -5.24
N LEU A 224 -6.12 6.74 -5.00
CA LEU A 224 -6.10 5.71 -6.03
C LEU A 224 -6.99 6.15 -7.20
N TYR A 225 -8.21 6.62 -6.95
CA TYR A 225 -9.08 7.08 -8.03
C TYR A 225 -8.50 8.27 -8.80
N ASP A 226 -7.86 9.23 -8.12
CA ASP A 226 -7.21 10.35 -8.77
C ASP A 226 -6.07 9.92 -9.72
N GLU A 227 -5.25 8.96 -9.30
CA GLU A 227 -4.21 8.39 -10.15
C GLU A 227 -4.79 7.52 -11.28
N PHE A 228 -5.89 6.80 -11.03
CA PHE A 228 -6.59 5.97 -12.04
C PHE A 228 -7.07 6.82 -13.22
N LYS A 229 -7.57 8.03 -12.95
CA LYS A 229 -7.99 8.98 -14.01
C LYS A 229 -6.84 9.40 -14.94
N SER A 230 -5.58 9.21 -14.54
CA SER A 230 -4.39 9.51 -15.36
C SER A 230 -3.84 8.27 -16.07
N GLN A 231 -4.65 7.21 -16.25
CA GLN A 231 -4.23 5.96 -16.92
C GLN A 231 -3.69 6.18 -18.35
N SER A 232 -4.27 7.10 -19.12
CA SER A 232 -3.83 7.39 -20.49
C SER A 232 -2.45 8.06 -20.52
N ASP A 233 -2.18 8.94 -19.55
CA ASP A 233 -0.85 9.54 -19.36
C ASP A 233 0.16 8.47 -18.97
N LYS A 234 -0.23 7.52 -18.11
CA LYS A 234 0.60 6.38 -17.70
C LYS A 234 0.98 5.50 -18.89
N GLU A 235 0.02 5.13 -19.73
CA GLU A 235 0.24 4.35 -20.95
C GLU A 235 1.19 5.06 -21.91
N PHE A 236 1.03 6.38 -22.06
CA PHE A 236 1.91 7.20 -22.88
C PHE A 236 3.35 7.19 -22.35
N ILE A 237 3.55 7.42 -21.04
CA ILE A 237 4.85 7.36 -20.37
C ILE A 237 5.48 5.98 -20.58
N ASN A 238 4.74 4.91 -20.29
CA ASN A 238 5.22 3.53 -20.42
C ASN A 238 5.65 3.19 -21.85
N ARG A 239 4.90 3.67 -22.86
CA ARG A 239 5.26 3.48 -24.27
C ARG A 239 6.57 4.16 -24.63
N LEU A 240 6.79 5.39 -24.15
CA LEU A 240 8.03 6.13 -24.39
C LEU A 240 9.21 5.50 -23.66
N LEU A 241 9.03 5.09 -22.40
CA LEU A 241 10.06 4.39 -21.64
C LEU A 241 10.51 3.10 -22.33
N ARG A 242 9.56 2.29 -22.81
CA ARG A 242 9.86 1.07 -23.59
C ARG A 242 10.65 1.39 -24.87
N GLN A 243 10.30 2.46 -25.59
CA GLN A 243 11.04 2.88 -26.78
C GLN A 243 12.46 3.31 -26.46
N SER A 244 12.66 4.11 -25.41
CA SER A 244 13.97 4.57 -24.96
C SER A 244 14.87 3.41 -24.51
N ILE A 245 14.32 2.46 -23.73
CA ILE A 245 15.04 1.26 -23.31
C ILE A 245 15.44 0.40 -24.52
N ASN A 246 14.49 0.13 -25.43
CA ASN A 246 14.77 -0.66 -26.63
C ASN A 246 15.81 0.00 -27.55
N THR A 247 15.83 1.33 -27.65
CA THR A 247 16.81 2.07 -28.44
C THR A 247 18.19 2.01 -27.79
N ALA A 248 18.28 2.18 -26.46
CA ALA A 248 19.53 2.06 -25.72
C ALA A 248 20.15 0.65 -25.84
N ILE A 249 19.31 -0.39 -25.85
CA ILE A 249 19.73 -1.79 -26.08
C ILE A 249 20.25 -2.00 -27.52
N GLN A 250 19.65 -1.34 -28.51
CA GLN A 250 20.05 -1.47 -29.92
C GLN A 250 21.33 -0.69 -30.27
N GLU A 251 21.66 0.37 -29.53
CA GLU A 251 22.84 1.20 -29.77
C GLU A 251 24.10 0.74 -29.00
N SER A 252 23.98 -0.18 -28.04
CA SER A 252 25.12 -0.78 -27.34
C SER A 252 25.67 -2.00 -28.10
N ASP A 253 26.75 -1.81 -28.86
CA ASP A 253 27.46 -2.82 -29.66
C ASP A 253 28.35 -3.79 -28.81
N GLN A 254 27.98 -4.02 -27.54
CA GLN A 254 28.66 -4.92 -26.61
C GLN A 254 27.62 -5.75 -25.86
N ASP A 255 27.92 -7.03 -25.63
CA ASP A 255 27.19 -7.98 -24.77
C ASP A 255 27.17 -7.49 -23.30
N TYR A 256 26.49 -6.38 -23.05
CA TYR A 256 25.97 -6.04 -21.74
C TYR A 256 24.59 -6.70 -21.65
N GLU A 257 24.48 -7.75 -20.85
CA GLU A 257 23.21 -8.06 -20.21
C GLU A 257 22.78 -6.78 -19.50
N VAL A 258 21.81 -6.07 -20.06
CA VAL A 258 21.24 -4.89 -19.41
C VAL A 258 20.44 -5.41 -18.23
N GLU A 259 21.11 -5.59 -17.08
CA GLU A 259 20.47 -5.63 -15.78
C GLU A 259 19.53 -4.41 -15.70
N HIS A 260 18.29 -4.66 -15.26
CA HIS A 260 17.16 -3.74 -15.28
C HIS A 260 17.54 -2.27 -15.03
N PRO A 261 17.01 -1.31 -15.81
CA PRO A 261 17.42 0.08 -15.71
C PRO A 261 17.16 0.63 -14.30
N ASP A 262 18.24 1.10 -13.66
CA ASP A 262 18.26 1.76 -12.34
C ASP A 262 17.15 2.83 -12.26
N TYR A 263 16.55 3.00 -11.07
CA TYR A 263 15.47 3.96 -10.81
C TYR A 263 15.84 5.38 -11.29
N GLU A 264 17.11 5.76 -11.16
CA GLU A 264 17.64 7.05 -11.64
C GLU A 264 17.66 7.18 -13.17
N ILE A 265 17.84 6.07 -13.90
CA ILE A 265 17.78 6.04 -15.37
C ILE A 265 16.33 6.24 -15.82
N LEU A 266 15.38 5.55 -15.18
CA LEU A 266 13.96 5.71 -15.43
C LEU A 266 13.51 7.15 -15.14
N LYS A 267 13.97 7.74 -14.03
CA LYS A 267 13.66 9.12 -13.65
C LYS A 267 14.12 10.13 -14.70
N ARG A 268 15.37 10.03 -15.17
CA ARG A 268 15.90 10.87 -16.27
C ARG A 268 15.12 10.71 -17.57
N ALA A 269 14.71 9.48 -17.88
CA ALA A 269 13.91 9.20 -19.07
C ALA A 269 12.49 9.81 -18.97
N VAL A 270 11.90 9.85 -17.77
CA VAL A 270 10.61 10.49 -17.51
C VAL A 270 10.71 12.03 -17.54
N GLU A 271 11.81 12.63 -17.07
CA GLU A 271 12.02 14.09 -17.03
C GLU A 271 11.85 14.75 -18.40
N VAL A 272 12.29 14.09 -19.47
CA VAL A 272 12.25 14.62 -20.85
C VAL A 272 10.90 14.42 -21.55
N ILE A 273 9.96 13.69 -20.94
CA ILE A 273 8.64 13.44 -21.52
C ILE A 273 7.82 14.73 -21.50
N PRO A 274 7.27 15.21 -22.65
CA PRO A 274 6.37 16.34 -22.64
C PRO A 274 5.07 15.94 -21.96
N ASP A 275 4.63 16.74 -21.00
CA ASP A 275 3.42 16.48 -20.23
C ASP A 275 2.36 17.54 -20.44
N ASP A 276 2.48 18.48 -21.38
CA ASP A 276 1.54 19.60 -21.62
C ASP A 276 0.06 19.19 -21.77
N ASP A 277 -0.20 17.99 -22.29
CA ASP A 277 -1.55 17.46 -22.52
C ASP A 277 -2.05 16.52 -21.39
N PHE A 278 -1.18 16.20 -20.42
CA PHE A 278 -1.54 15.31 -19.31
C PHE A 278 -2.67 15.86 -18.43
N ARG A 279 -3.35 14.96 -17.73
CA ARG A 279 -4.36 15.36 -16.75
C ARG A 279 -3.69 16.02 -15.53
N VAL A 280 -4.31 17.10 -15.06
CA VAL A 280 -3.98 17.72 -13.77
C VAL A 280 -4.59 16.91 -12.64
N MET A 281 -3.75 16.51 -11.69
CA MET A 281 -4.16 15.71 -10.54
C MET A 281 -4.96 16.55 -9.53
N GLU A 282 -5.98 15.93 -8.91
CA GLU A 282 -6.95 16.62 -8.06
C GLU A 282 -6.74 16.35 -6.56
N PHE A 283 -6.15 15.21 -6.18
CA PHE A 283 -5.84 14.86 -4.80
C PHE A 283 -4.61 15.64 -4.31
N ARG A 284 -4.78 16.94 -4.10
CA ARG A 284 -3.71 17.84 -3.69
C ARG A 284 -4.29 19.06 -3.00
N ASN A 285 -3.61 19.53 -1.96
CA ASN A 285 -3.82 20.86 -1.42
C ASN A 285 -3.12 21.85 -2.36
N THR A 286 -3.89 22.59 -3.16
CA THR A 286 -3.34 23.61 -4.07
C THR A 286 -3.51 25.02 -3.51
N GLY A 287 -3.61 25.10 -2.18
CA GLY A 287 -3.77 26.35 -1.47
C GLY A 287 -5.20 26.76 -1.10
N GLN A 288 -6.21 25.97 -1.47
CA GLN A 288 -7.58 26.32 -1.10
C GLN A 288 -7.77 26.45 0.41
N THR A 289 -8.85 27.10 0.85
CA THR A 289 -9.22 27.01 2.27
C THR A 289 -9.50 25.55 2.66
N PRO A 290 -9.32 25.18 3.93
CA PRO A 290 -9.62 23.82 4.39
C PRO A 290 -11.02 23.32 3.99
N THR A 291 -12.03 24.21 4.00
CA THR A 291 -13.41 23.89 3.61
C THR A 291 -13.55 23.65 2.10
N GLU A 292 -12.89 24.46 1.27
CA GLU A 292 -12.87 24.28 -0.19
C GLU A 292 -12.12 23.00 -0.57
N LEU A 293 -10.99 22.73 0.09
CA LEU A 293 -10.25 21.48 -0.10
C LEU A 293 -11.11 20.27 0.29
N LYS A 294 -11.80 20.32 1.44
CA LYS A 294 -12.73 19.26 1.84
C LYS A 294 -13.82 19.03 0.80
N THR A 295 -14.38 20.11 0.25
CA THR A 295 -15.39 20.01 -0.81
C THR A 295 -14.82 19.35 -2.08
N LYS A 296 -13.60 19.72 -2.47
CA LYS A 296 -12.91 19.14 -3.64
C LYS A 296 -12.62 17.64 -3.44
N ILE A 297 -12.03 17.27 -2.31
CA ILE A 297 -11.67 15.89 -2.00
C ILE A 297 -12.91 15.03 -1.77
N GLN A 298 -13.97 15.58 -1.18
CA GLN A 298 -15.26 14.88 -1.06
C GLN A 298 -15.88 14.58 -2.44
N ARG A 299 -15.85 15.54 -3.39
CA ARG A 299 -16.31 15.28 -4.76
C ARG A 299 -15.50 14.18 -5.43
N LEU A 300 -14.17 14.22 -5.30
CA LEU A 300 -13.30 13.19 -5.86
C LEU A 300 -13.57 11.81 -5.24
N PHE A 301 -13.89 11.76 -3.94
CA PHE A 301 -14.31 10.54 -3.26
C PHE A 301 -15.69 10.05 -3.72
N ASP A 302 -16.63 10.95 -3.96
CA ASP A 302 -17.95 10.61 -4.50
C ASP A 302 -17.83 10.02 -5.92
N ASP A 303 -16.98 10.60 -6.77
CA ASP A 303 -16.67 10.06 -8.09
C ASP A 303 -16.00 8.68 -7.99
N ALA A 304 -15.09 8.48 -7.03
CA ALA A 304 -14.46 7.19 -6.76
C ALA A 304 -15.48 6.12 -6.35
N LYS A 305 -16.44 6.45 -5.48
CA LYS A 305 -17.52 5.54 -5.08
C LYS A 305 -18.39 5.12 -6.26
N ASN A 306 -18.66 6.04 -7.19
CA ASN A 306 -19.43 5.74 -8.40
C ASN A 306 -18.65 4.86 -9.37
N GLN A 307 -17.32 5.02 -9.45
CA GLN A 307 -16.47 4.17 -10.28
C GLN A 307 -16.32 2.76 -9.69
N TRP A 308 -16.16 2.64 -8.38
CA TRP A 308 -15.91 1.40 -7.65
C TRP A 308 -17.04 1.12 -6.66
N GLU A 309 -18.21 0.81 -7.21
CA GLU A 309 -19.43 0.58 -6.45
C GLU A 309 -19.31 -0.57 -5.43
N GLY A 310 -19.95 -0.41 -4.27
CA GLY A 310 -20.03 -1.45 -3.25
C GLY A 310 -18.81 -1.55 -2.32
N VAL A 311 -17.85 -0.64 -2.41
CA VAL A 311 -16.75 -0.52 -1.42
C VAL A 311 -17.17 0.35 -0.23
N PHE A 312 -17.84 1.48 -0.49
CA PHE A 312 -18.38 2.39 0.51
C PHE A 312 -19.88 2.57 0.28
N PRO A 313 -20.68 2.81 1.33
CA PRO A 313 -22.08 3.19 1.15
C PRO A 313 -22.16 4.57 0.48
N GLU A 314 -23.23 4.79 -0.31
CA GLU A 314 -23.43 6.05 -1.06
C GLU A 314 -23.35 7.30 -0.17
N TYR A 315 -23.87 7.21 1.06
CA TYR A 315 -23.88 8.30 2.03
C TYR A 315 -22.55 8.55 2.75
N ALA A 316 -21.51 7.73 2.51
CA ALA A 316 -20.22 7.92 3.17
C ALA A 316 -19.60 9.27 2.81
N THR A 317 -19.13 10.00 3.82
CA THR A 317 -18.40 11.27 3.69
C THR A 317 -17.17 11.27 4.60
N PHE A 318 -16.24 12.20 4.39
CA PHE A 318 -15.13 12.43 5.33
C PHE A 318 -15.65 13.04 6.65
N GLU A 319 -15.36 12.35 7.76
CA GLU A 319 -15.72 12.79 9.11
C GLU A 319 -14.65 13.70 9.72
N LEU A 320 -13.43 13.69 9.15
CA LEU A 320 -12.36 14.61 9.55
C LEU A 320 -12.80 16.07 9.49
N SER A 321 -12.34 16.86 10.47
CA SER A 321 -12.45 18.31 10.41
C SER A 321 -11.71 18.83 9.18
N ASP A 322 -12.14 19.98 8.66
CA ASP A 322 -11.55 20.60 7.47
C ASP A 322 -10.03 20.76 7.62
N SER A 323 -9.55 21.14 8.82
CA SER A 323 -8.13 21.28 9.11
C SER A 323 -7.39 19.94 9.16
N HIS A 324 -7.98 18.90 9.77
CA HIS A 324 -7.33 17.58 9.82
C HIS A 324 -7.25 16.96 8.43
N LEU A 325 -8.32 17.06 7.63
CA LEU A 325 -8.32 16.58 6.26
C LEU A 325 -7.24 17.27 5.42
N SER A 326 -7.06 18.58 5.59
CA SER A 326 -6.01 19.32 4.88
C SER A 326 -4.61 18.78 5.16
N VAL A 327 -4.30 18.48 6.43
CA VAL A 327 -3.01 17.88 6.82
C VAL A 327 -2.87 16.48 6.22
N CYS A 328 -3.91 15.65 6.30
CA CYS A 328 -3.86 14.30 5.73
C CYS A 328 -3.63 14.30 4.21
N VAL A 329 -4.29 15.20 3.49
CA VAL A 329 -4.10 15.36 2.04
C VAL A 329 -2.67 15.83 1.75
N ALA A 330 -2.15 16.80 2.50
CA ALA A 330 -0.79 17.29 2.31
C ALA A 330 0.27 16.19 2.52
N SER A 331 0.07 15.27 3.47
CA SER A 331 1.01 14.16 3.68
C SER A 331 0.98 13.09 2.58
N LEU A 332 -0.18 12.89 1.93
CA LEU A 332 -0.38 11.84 0.93
C LEU A 332 -0.30 12.34 -0.52
N GLN A 333 -0.41 13.63 -0.80
CA GLN A 333 -0.54 14.14 -2.17
C GLN A 333 0.62 13.77 -3.10
N ASP A 334 1.85 13.72 -2.57
CA ASP A 334 3.09 13.41 -3.29
C ASP A 334 3.50 11.92 -3.21
N VAL A 335 2.64 11.07 -2.66
CA VAL A 335 2.85 9.62 -2.60
C VAL A 335 2.32 8.97 -3.86
N LYS A 336 3.05 8.10 -4.53
CA LYS A 336 2.50 7.34 -5.66
C LYS A 336 1.93 6.00 -5.17
N LEU A 337 0.62 5.77 -5.35
CA LEU A 337 -0.05 4.55 -4.86
C LEU A 337 -0.17 3.46 -5.94
N PHE A 338 -0.35 3.81 -7.21
CA PHE A 338 -0.35 2.84 -8.30
C PHE A 338 1.08 2.41 -8.66
N ASN A 339 1.66 1.57 -7.83
CA ASN A 339 2.82 0.78 -8.21
C ASN A 339 2.40 -0.45 -9.00
N SER A 340 3.36 -1.07 -9.68
CA SER A 340 3.12 -2.14 -10.65
C SER A 340 2.66 -3.47 -10.03
N ASN A 341 2.34 -3.48 -8.73
CA ASN A 341 1.80 -4.64 -8.01
C ASN A 341 0.86 -4.34 -6.81
N LEU A 342 0.38 -3.10 -6.63
CA LEU A 342 -0.42 -2.65 -5.46
C LEU A 342 0.13 -3.06 -4.06
N GLN A 343 1.39 -3.51 -3.94
CA GLN A 343 1.95 -4.07 -2.70
C GLN A 343 1.98 -3.08 -1.57
N ILE A 344 2.34 -1.86 -1.91
CA ILE A 344 2.43 -0.76 -0.96
C ILE A 344 1.05 -0.50 -0.33
N VAL A 345 -0.01 -0.64 -1.12
CA VAL A 345 -1.40 -0.45 -0.68
C VAL A 345 -1.86 -1.64 0.18
N ASP A 346 -1.54 -2.85 -0.25
CA ASP A 346 -1.86 -4.10 0.46
C ASP A 346 -1.21 -4.12 1.86
N GLU A 347 0.08 -3.81 1.96
CA GLU A 347 0.83 -3.73 3.23
C GLU A 347 0.25 -2.65 4.17
N ALA A 348 -0.09 -1.48 3.62
CA ALA A 348 -0.70 -0.40 4.37
C ALA A 348 -2.07 -0.78 4.94
N PHE A 349 -2.92 -1.46 4.15
CA PHE A 349 -4.21 -1.94 4.63
C PHE A 349 -4.08 -3.09 5.61
N GLU A 350 -3.11 -3.99 5.41
CA GLU A 350 -2.79 -5.06 6.35
C GLU A 350 -2.48 -4.48 7.74
N TYR A 351 -1.63 -3.45 7.79
CA TYR A 351 -1.32 -2.74 9.02
C TYR A 351 -2.58 -2.16 9.68
N LEU A 352 -3.40 -1.42 8.93
CA LEU A 352 -4.60 -0.75 9.44
C LEU A 352 -5.67 -1.73 9.94
N VAL A 353 -5.93 -2.81 9.19
CA VAL A 353 -6.88 -3.86 9.58
C VAL A 353 -6.41 -4.52 10.87
N SER A 354 -5.14 -4.94 10.92
CA SER A 354 -4.56 -5.64 12.06
C SER A 354 -4.65 -4.83 13.35
N LYS A 355 -4.37 -3.52 13.28
CA LYS A 355 -4.45 -2.62 14.44
C LYS A 355 -5.89 -2.38 14.90
N SER A 356 -6.83 -2.28 13.96
CA SER A 356 -8.24 -2.02 14.28
C SER A 356 -8.98 -3.26 14.83
N ALA A 357 -8.45 -4.46 14.59
CA ALA A 357 -9.00 -5.70 15.11
C ALA A 357 -8.80 -5.79 16.63
N LYS A 358 -9.90 -5.66 17.41
CA LYS A 358 -9.88 -5.89 18.86
C LYS A 358 -9.62 -7.37 19.17
N GLY A 359 -8.39 -7.67 19.61
CA GLY A 359 -7.96 -8.99 20.10
C GLY A 359 -7.22 -9.83 19.05
N GLU A 360 -6.51 -10.86 19.50
CA GLU A 360 -5.80 -11.83 18.64
C GLU A 360 -6.80 -12.68 17.85
N LYS A 361 -7.36 -12.13 16.76
CA LYS A 361 -8.26 -12.89 15.87
C LYS A 361 -7.52 -13.98 15.07
N GLY A 362 -6.19 -14.04 15.13
CA GLY A 362 -5.37 -14.99 14.38
C GLY A 362 -5.56 -14.87 12.86
N GLN A 363 -6.05 -13.72 12.38
CA GLN A 363 -6.18 -13.38 10.98
C GLN A 363 -4.90 -12.68 10.56
N TYR A 364 -4.16 -13.30 9.65
CA TYR A 364 -2.89 -12.81 9.16
C TYR A 364 -2.94 -12.83 7.64
N PHE A 365 -2.40 -11.79 6.98
CA PHE A 365 -2.33 -11.83 5.53
C PHE A 365 -1.22 -12.79 5.12
N THR A 366 -1.42 -13.42 3.97
CA THR A 366 -0.46 -14.38 3.43
C THR A 366 0.63 -13.62 2.68
N PRO A 367 1.92 -13.78 3.02
CA PRO A 367 2.99 -13.15 2.25
C PRO A 367 2.97 -13.57 0.78
N ARG A 368 3.29 -12.64 -0.12
CA ARG A 368 3.16 -12.83 -1.58
C ARG A 368 3.92 -14.04 -2.12
N HIS A 369 5.16 -14.22 -1.70
CA HIS A 369 5.97 -15.37 -2.11
C HIS A 369 5.37 -16.71 -1.68
N VAL A 370 4.59 -16.75 -0.59
CA VAL A 370 3.81 -17.94 -0.18
C VAL A 370 2.58 -18.11 -1.09
N ILE A 371 1.90 -17.02 -1.43
CA ILE A 371 0.76 -17.04 -2.38
C ILE A 371 1.22 -17.56 -3.75
N ASP A 372 2.30 -16.99 -4.29
CA ASP A 372 2.87 -17.34 -5.58
C ASP A 372 3.32 -18.80 -5.62
N MET A 373 3.95 -19.30 -4.55
CA MET A 373 4.26 -20.72 -4.41
C MET A 373 3.00 -21.59 -4.51
N CYS A 374 1.93 -21.26 -3.78
CA CYS A 374 0.68 -22.03 -3.81
C CYS A 374 0.03 -22.02 -5.19
N VAL A 375 -0.07 -20.83 -5.81
CA VAL A 375 -0.64 -20.66 -7.16
C VAL A 375 0.18 -21.46 -8.17
N LYS A 376 1.51 -21.34 -8.12
CA LYS A 376 2.42 -22.06 -9.01
C LYS A 376 2.30 -23.56 -8.85
N MET A 377 2.32 -24.10 -7.63
CA MET A 377 2.21 -25.54 -7.37
C MET A 377 0.84 -26.11 -7.76
N LEU A 378 -0.25 -25.37 -7.55
CA LEU A 378 -1.60 -25.80 -7.94
C LEU A 378 -1.89 -25.61 -9.44
N ASN A 379 -1.09 -24.87 -10.21
CA ASN A 379 -1.23 -24.73 -11.67
C ASN A 379 -2.67 -24.42 -12.13
N PRO A 380 -3.25 -23.26 -11.77
CA PRO A 380 -4.59 -22.91 -12.23
C PRO A 380 -4.65 -22.78 -13.75
N LYS A 381 -5.72 -23.32 -14.35
CA LYS A 381 -5.97 -23.31 -15.79
C LYS A 381 -7.21 -22.47 -16.11
N ARG A 382 -7.25 -21.90 -17.31
CA ARG A 382 -8.39 -21.11 -17.78
C ARG A 382 -9.66 -21.98 -17.81
N GLY A 383 -10.74 -21.45 -17.27
CA GLY A 383 -12.03 -22.15 -17.14
C GLY A 383 -12.22 -22.91 -15.82
N GLU A 384 -11.18 -23.08 -15.01
CA GLU A 384 -11.31 -23.64 -13.66
C GLU A 384 -11.89 -22.60 -12.70
N TYR A 385 -12.75 -23.05 -11.78
CA TYR A 385 -13.32 -22.26 -10.70
C TYR A 385 -12.40 -22.28 -9.48
N MET A 386 -12.04 -21.08 -9.00
CA MET A 386 -11.18 -20.91 -7.83
C MET A 386 -11.92 -20.15 -6.72
N ILE A 387 -11.73 -20.58 -5.48
CA ILE A 387 -12.22 -19.87 -4.30
C ILE A 387 -11.19 -19.76 -3.19
N ASP A 388 -11.20 -18.63 -2.49
CA ASP A 388 -10.62 -18.49 -1.16
C ASP A 388 -11.71 -18.31 -0.11
N THR A 389 -11.76 -19.22 0.86
CA THR A 389 -12.81 -19.29 1.89
C THR A 389 -12.48 -18.49 3.16
N ALA A 390 -11.29 -17.88 3.23
CA ALA A 390 -10.84 -17.00 4.30
C ALA A 390 -9.96 -15.89 3.70
N SER A 391 -10.57 -15.10 2.80
CA SER A 391 -9.81 -14.40 1.76
C SER A 391 -8.96 -13.22 2.20
N GLY A 392 -9.16 -12.61 3.36
CA GLY A 392 -8.39 -11.45 3.79
C GLY A 392 -8.42 -10.32 2.75
N SER A 393 -7.25 -9.87 2.27
CA SER A 393 -7.13 -8.89 1.16
C SER A 393 -7.33 -9.49 -0.23
N CYS A 394 -7.66 -10.78 -0.34
CA CYS A 394 -7.93 -11.51 -1.57
C CYS A 394 -6.66 -11.79 -2.42
N GLY A 395 -5.51 -11.93 -1.77
CA GLY A 395 -4.24 -12.20 -2.46
C GLY A 395 -4.26 -13.49 -3.30
N PHE A 396 -4.78 -14.61 -2.79
CA PHE A 396 -4.84 -15.87 -3.57
C PHE A 396 -5.69 -15.73 -4.85
N PRO A 397 -6.93 -15.22 -4.81
CA PRO A 397 -7.71 -14.97 -6.02
C PRO A 397 -7.01 -14.05 -7.03
N VAL A 398 -6.37 -12.99 -6.54
CA VAL A 398 -5.68 -12.01 -7.40
C VAL A 398 -4.50 -12.62 -8.14
N HIS A 399 -3.60 -13.28 -7.42
CA HIS A 399 -2.44 -13.95 -8.02
C HIS A 399 -2.84 -15.09 -8.96
N THR A 400 -3.95 -15.79 -8.65
CA THR A 400 -4.49 -16.85 -9.53
C THR A 400 -4.83 -16.30 -10.91
N PHE A 401 -5.60 -15.21 -10.99
CA PHE A 401 -5.99 -14.72 -12.31
C PHE A 401 -4.83 -14.03 -13.04
N PHE A 402 -3.86 -13.43 -12.34
CA PHE A 402 -2.64 -12.94 -13.01
C PHE A 402 -1.86 -14.08 -13.66
N GLN A 403 -1.69 -15.20 -12.95
CA GLN A 403 -1.06 -16.41 -13.51
C GLN A 403 -1.83 -16.94 -14.74
N VAL A 404 -3.16 -17.03 -14.67
CA VAL A 404 -3.98 -17.58 -15.77
C VAL A 404 -4.05 -16.66 -16.98
N THR A 405 -4.10 -15.35 -16.77
CA THR A 405 -4.27 -14.36 -17.85
C THR A 405 -2.94 -13.91 -18.45
N GLY A 406 -1.81 -14.19 -17.78
CA GLY A 406 -0.50 -13.64 -18.13
C GLY A 406 -0.43 -12.11 -18.02
N SER A 407 -1.44 -11.49 -17.40
CA SER A 407 -1.45 -10.05 -17.18
C SER A 407 -0.44 -9.72 -16.08
N PRO A 408 0.39 -8.68 -16.25
CA PRO A 408 1.21 -8.20 -15.15
C PRO A 408 0.30 -7.67 -14.04
N PHE A 409 0.77 -7.66 -12.78
CA PHE A 409 0.02 -7.16 -11.60
C PHE A 409 -0.19 -5.64 -11.63
N THR A 410 -0.57 -5.09 -12.77
CA THR A 410 -0.66 -3.65 -12.98
C THR A 410 -2.12 -3.25 -13.10
N ASN A 411 -2.37 -1.96 -13.03
CA ASN A 411 -3.67 -1.38 -13.35
C ASN A 411 -3.95 -1.29 -14.86
N ALA A 412 -3.25 -2.09 -15.68
CA ALA A 412 -3.49 -2.14 -17.11
C ALA A 412 -4.88 -2.72 -17.38
N GLU A 413 -5.55 -2.24 -18.42
CA GLU A 413 -6.86 -2.80 -18.77
C GLU A 413 -6.74 -4.28 -19.13
N MET A 414 -7.38 -5.12 -18.31
CA MET A 414 -7.59 -6.53 -18.65
C MET A 414 -8.43 -6.65 -19.92
N SER A 415 -8.10 -7.63 -20.76
CA SER A 415 -8.89 -7.93 -21.96
C SER A 415 -10.33 -8.31 -21.57
N ALA A 416 -11.31 -8.04 -22.43
CA ALA A 416 -12.70 -8.42 -22.14
C ALA A 416 -12.88 -9.92 -21.83
N PRO A 417 -12.20 -10.86 -22.53
CA PRO A 417 -12.19 -12.27 -22.16
C PRO A 417 -11.60 -12.58 -20.77
N ASP A 418 -10.59 -11.84 -20.33
CA ASP A 418 -9.96 -12.02 -19.01
C ASP A 418 -10.86 -11.47 -17.90
N LYS A 419 -11.44 -10.27 -18.11
CA LYS A 419 -12.46 -9.70 -17.22
C LYS A 419 -13.64 -10.64 -17.03
N GLN A 420 -14.08 -11.28 -18.11
CA GLN A 420 -15.15 -12.28 -18.04
C GLN A 420 -14.75 -13.51 -17.22
N TYR A 421 -13.54 -14.05 -17.45
CA TYR A 421 -13.04 -15.19 -16.67
C TYR A 421 -12.98 -14.86 -15.18
N VAL A 422 -12.41 -13.71 -14.80
CA VAL A 422 -12.33 -13.33 -13.38
C VAL A 422 -13.71 -13.19 -12.76
N ARG A 423 -14.62 -12.47 -13.43
CA ARG A 423 -16.01 -12.28 -13.00
C ARG A 423 -16.79 -13.60 -12.85
N ASP A 424 -16.54 -14.58 -13.70
CA ASP A 424 -17.35 -15.80 -13.74
C ASP A 424 -16.73 -16.96 -12.93
N ASN A 425 -15.41 -16.95 -12.70
CA ASN A 425 -14.67 -18.12 -12.17
C ASN A 425 -13.92 -17.89 -10.85
N ILE A 426 -13.65 -16.65 -10.43
CA ILE A 426 -12.80 -16.36 -9.27
C ILE A 426 -13.65 -15.81 -8.12
N PHE A 427 -13.49 -16.37 -6.91
CA PHE A 427 -14.33 -16.08 -5.74
C PHE A 427 -13.52 -15.90 -4.46
N GLY A 428 -14.03 -15.07 -3.54
CA GLY A 428 -13.48 -14.90 -2.20
C GLY A 428 -14.58 -14.77 -1.14
N ILE A 429 -14.36 -15.31 0.05
CA ILE A 429 -15.24 -15.17 1.20
C ILE A 429 -14.42 -14.74 2.41
N ASP A 430 -14.87 -13.70 3.11
CA ASP A 430 -14.34 -13.36 4.43
C ASP A 430 -15.47 -12.90 5.37
N PHE A 431 -15.27 -13.10 6.67
CA PHE A 431 -16.25 -12.71 7.69
C PHE A 431 -16.05 -11.28 8.19
N ASP A 432 -14.87 -10.68 8.00
CA ASP A 432 -14.57 -9.33 8.47
C ASP A 432 -14.88 -8.31 7.36
N GLU A 433 -15.74 -7.34 7.65
CA GLU A 433 -16.17 -6.38 6.63
C GLU A 433 -15.05 -5.46 6.15
N LYS A 434 -14.09 -5.14 7.03
CA LYS A 434 -12.98 -4.24 6.68
C LYS A 434 -12.05 -4.92 5.67
N THR A 435 -11.72 -6.20 5.88
CA THR A 435 -10.92 -6.98 4.92
C THR A 435 -11.65 -7.16 3.59
N VAL A 436 -12.96 -7.47 3.62
CA VAL A 436 -13.76 -7.60 2.38
C VAL A 436 -13.74 -6.30 1.57
N ARG A 437 -13.86 -5.13 2.21
CA ARG A 437 -13.81 -3.85 1.47
C ARG A 437 -12.43 -3.56 0.90
N VAL A 438 -11.36 -3.89 1.62
CA VAL A 438 -9.97 -3.81 1.10
C VAL A 438 -9.80 -4.72 -0.11
N ALA A 439 -10.18 -5.99 0.01
CA ALA A 439 -10.16 -6.97 -1.07
C ALA A 439 -10.91 -6.49 -2.32
N ARG A 440 -12.14 -6.02 -2.15
CA ARG A 440 -12.94 -5.47 -3.26
C ARG A 440 -12.25 -4.27 -3.91
N THR A 441 -11.64 -3.39 -3.11
CA THR A 441 -10.90 -2.24 -3.63
C THR A 441 -9.74 -2.70 -4.51
N LEU A 442 -8.89 -3.60 -3.99
CA LEU A 442 -7.73 -4.11 -4.73
C LEU A 442 -8.15 -4.83 -6.01
N ASN A 443 -9.21 -5.63 -5.97
CA ASN A 443 -9.64 -6.41 -7.14
C ASN A 443 -10.33 -5.52 -8.21
N LEU A 444 -11.21 -4.59 -7.82
CA LEU A 444 -11.82 -3.64 -8.76
C LEU A 444 -10.76 -2.78 -9.46
N ILE A 445 -9.73 -2.38 -8.69
CA ILE A 445 -8.60 -1.60 -9.20
C ILE A 445 -7.72 -2.43 -10.14
N ALA A 446 -7.51 -3.72 -9.85
CA ALA A 446 -6.84 -4.66 -10.73
C ALA A 446 -7.63 -4.96 -12.02
N GLY A 447 -8.87 -4.47 -12.13
CA GLY A 447 -9.68 -4.60 -13.32
C GLY A 447 -10.47 -5.90 -13.41
N ASP A 448 -10.79 -6.52 -12.26
CA ASP A 448 -11.58 -7.77 -12.16
C ASP A 448 -12.98 -7.68 -12.81
N GLY A 449 -13.45 -6.46 -13.10
CA GLY A 449 -14.77 -6.14 -13.64
C GLY A 449 -15.87 -6.22 -12.60
N GLU A 450 -15.86 -7.22 -11.73
CA GLU A 450 -16.71 -7.31 -10.55
C GLU A 450 -16.06 -8.16 -9.46
N SER A 451 -16.07 -7.65 -8.24
CA SER A 451 -15.54 -8.40 -7.11
C SER A 451 -16.54 -9.41 -6.57
N ASN A 452 -16.32 -10.69 -6.89
CA ASN A 452 -16.95 -11.84 -6.23
C ASN A 452 -16.36 -12.11 -4.83
N VAL A 453 -15.99 -11.05 -4.10
CA VAL A 453 -15.57 -11.12 -2.71
C VAL A 453 -16.78 -10.84 -1.82
N LEU A 454 -17.17 -11.82 -1.02
CA LEU A 454 -18.43 -11.86 -0.29
C LEU A 454 -18.21 -11.78 1.22
N HIS A 455 -18.95 -10.89 1.88
CA HIS A 455 -18.98 -10.80 3.33
C HIS A 455 -19.92 -11.88 3.92
N LEU A 456 -19.37 -13.05 4.21
CA LEU A 456 -20.08 -14.24 4.73
C LEU A 456 -19.23 -14.97 5.78
N ASN A 457 -19.87 -15.69 6.70
CA ASN A 457 -19.17 -16.58 7.62
C ASN A 457 -19.07 -17.99 7.03
N THR A 458 -17.88 -18.39 6.58
CA THR A 458 -17.62 -19.68 5.94
C THR A 458 -18.04 -20.88 6.79
N LEU A 459 -17.81 -20.82 8.10
CA LEU A 459 -18.14 -21.91 9.01
C LEU A 459 -19.63 -21.97 9.37
N ASP A 460 -20.37 -20.87 9.25
CA ASP A 460 -21.80 -20.76 9.59
C ASP A 460 -22.68 -20.61 8.33
N TYR A 461 -22.53 -21.56 7.40
CA TYR A 461 -23.09 -21.48 6.05
C TYR A 461 -24.62 -21.60 5.96
N GLU A 462 -25.26 -22.18 6.98
CA GLU A 462 -26.73 -22.28 7.05
C GLU A 462 -27.40 -20.90 7.21
N ARG A 463 -26.68 -19.91 7.74
CA ARG A 463 -27.21 -18.55 7.97
C ARG A 463 -26.98 -17.59 6.81
N TRP A 464 -26.34 -18.02 5.73
CA TRP A 464 -26.10 -17.13 4.59
C TRP A 464 -27.40 -16.57 4.01
N SER A 465 -28.44 -17.40 3.92
CA SER A 465 -29.76 -16.98 3.41
C SER A 465 -30.42 -15.92 4.29
N ASP A 466 -30.26 -15.98 5.62
CA ASP A 466 -30.83 -14.98 6.53
C ASP A 466 -30.33 -13.56 6.19
N ARG A 467 -29.04 -13.44 5.87
CA ARG A 467 -28.42 -12.15 5.50
C ARG A 467 -28.86 -11.72 4.11
N ALA A 468 -28.80 -12.64 3.15
CA ALA A 468 -29.14 -12.40 1.75
C ALA A 468 -30.64 -12.08 1.50
N GLU A 469 -31.52 -12.31 2.48
CA GLU A 469 -32.95 -12.01 2.35
C GLU A 469 -33.39 -10.75 3.10
N ARG A 470 -32.65 -10.35 4.14
CA ARG A 470 -33.10 -9.31 5.09
C ARG A 470 -32.33 -8.00 5.00
N ASP A 471 -31.10 -8.05 4.49
CA ASP A 471 -30.21 -6.88 4.41
C ASP A 471 -30.16 -6.33 2.98
N ARG A 472 -30.93 -5.27 2.72
CA ARG A 472 -30.98 -4.63 1.39
C ARG A 472 -29.63 -4.09 0.94
N ILE A 473 -28.83 -3.54 1.87
CA ILE A 473 -27.51 -2.99 1.55
C ILE A 473 -26.59 -4.14 1.13
N TRP A 474 -26.60 -5.23 1.90
CA TRP A 474 -25.84 -6.42 1.55
C TRP A 474 -26.24 -6.99 0.18
N ILE A 475 -27.54 -7.06 -0.13
CA ILE A 475 -28.03 -7.57 -1.43
C ILE A 475 -27.55 -6.68 -2.58
N MET A 476 -27.61 -5.35 -2.42
CA MET A 476 -27.13 -4.43 -3.46
C MET A 476 -25.63 -4.57 -3.70
N THR A 477 -24.84 -4.79 -2.64
CA THR A 477 -23.38 -4.90 -2.74
C THR A 477 -22.89 -6.27 -3.21
N TYR A 478 -23.47 -7.36 -2.68
CA TYR A 478 -22.94 -8.73 -2.82
C TYR A 478 -23.86 -9.68 -3.58
N GLY A 479 -25.12 -9.29 -3.85
CA GLY A 479 -26.15 -10.19 -4.37
C GLY A 479 -25.77 -10.87 -5.69
N ARG A 480 -25.18 -10.12 -6.63
CA ARG A 480 -24.75 -10.67 -7.93
C ARG A 480 -23.65 -11.74 -7.77
N GLY A 481 -22.61 -11.46 -6.99
CA GLY A 481 -21.56 -12.43 -6.69
C GLY A 481 -22.10 -13.63 -5.91
N PHE A 482 -23.04 -13.42 -5.00
CA PHE A 482 -23.70 -14.50 -4.27
C PHE A 482 -24.57 -15.40 -5.17
N ASP A 483 -25.26 -14.83 -6.16
CA ASP A 483 -26.01 -15.61 -7.15
C ASP A 483 -25.10 -16.51 -7.98
N ARG A 484 -23.92 -16.01 -8.39
CA ARG A 484 -22.90 -16.83 -9.05
C ARG A 484 -22.37 -17.93 -8.14
N LEU A 485 -22.06 -17.62 -6.87
CA LEU A 485 -21.62 -18.63 -5.91
C LEU A 485 -22.68 -19.72 -5.72
N LYS A 486 -23.97 -19.35 -5.62
CA LYS A 486 -25.08 -20.32 -5.52
C LYS A 486 -25.19 -21.22 -6.75
N ALA A 487 -24.83 -20.74 -7.92
CA ALA A 487 -24.83 -21.55 -9.15
C ALA A 487 -23.79 -22.68 -9.12
N LEU A 488 -22.76 -22.57 -8.25
CA LEU A 488 -21.72 -23.58 -8.06
C LEU A 488 -22.01 -24.60 -6.94
N ARG A 489 -23.19 -24.54 -6.30
CA ARG A 489 -23.59 -25.55 -5.30
C ARG A 489 -23.69 -26.91 -5.97
N ALA A 490 -23.13 -27.94 -5.33
CA ALA A 490 -23.27 -29.32 -5.79
C ALA A 490 -24.73 -29.81 -5.65
N GLU A 491 -25.42 -29.36 -4.62
CA GLU A 491 -26.84 -29.66 -4.37
C GLU A 491 -27.67 -28.38 -4.34
N LYS A 492 -28.83 -28.44 -5.02
CA LYS A 492 -29.75 -27.29 -5.08
C LYS A 492 -30.18 -26.88 -3.66
N ASP A 493 -30.16 -25.57 -3.42
CA ASP A 493 -30.59 -24.95 -2.16
C ASP A 493 -29.77 -25.33 -0.90
N GLN A 494 -28.62 -25.99 -1.06
CA GLN A 494 -27.72 -26.34 0.04
C GLN A 494 -26.38 -25.61 -0.07
N ASN A 495 -26.00 -24.88 0.98
CA ASN A 495 -24.71 -24.17 1.07
C ASN A 495 -23.56 -25.05 1.60
N ARG A 496 -23.74 -26.37 1.66
CA ARG A 496 -22.70 -27.26 2.17
C ARG A 496 -21.68 -27.59 1.08
N LEU A 497 -22.10 -28.29 0.04
CA LEU A 497 -21.20 -28.80 -0.99
C LEU A 497 -21.16 -27.87 -2.21
N PHE A 498 -19.97 -27.65 -2.76
CA PHE A 498 -19.74 -26.86 -3.98
C PHE A 498 -18.84 -27.61 -4.98
N ASN A 499 -18.79 -27.08 -6.20
CA ASN A 499 -18.05 -27.67 -7.32
C ASN A 499 -16.85 -26.82 -7.76
N PHE A 500 -15.99 -26.39 -6.82
CA PHE A 500 -14.76 -25.67 -7.16
C PHE A 500 -13.64 -26.62 -7.57
N ASP A 501 -12.83 -26.19 -8.56
CA ASP A 501 -11.65 -26.91 -9.03
C ASP A 501 -10.45 -26.68 -8.10
N ILE A 502 -10.32 -25.44 -7.61
CA ILE A 502 -9.16 -24.96 -6.84
C ILE A 502 -9.66 -24.24 -5.60
N LEU A 503 -9.02 -24.52 -4.47
CA LEU A 503 -9.20 -23.75 -3.25
C LEU A 503 -7.85 -23.37 -2.64
N MET A 504 -7.65 -22.10 -2.32
CA MET A 504 -6.49 -21.64 -1.56
C MET A 504 -6.97 -20.79 -0.40
N ALA A 505 -6.50 -21.08 0.81
CA ALA A 505 -6.98 -20.36 1.99
C ALA A 505 -5.92 -20.29 3.09
N ASN A 506 -5.93 -19.17 3.81
CA ASN A 506 -5.21 -18.99 5.07
C ASN A 506 -6.24 -18.73 6.21
N PRO A 507 -6.88 -19.78 6.73
CA PRO A 507 -7.91 -19.64 7.75
C PRO A 507 -7.34 -19.12 9.09
N PRO A 508 -8.15 -18.49 9.95
CA PRO A 508 -7.69 -17.97 11.23
C PRO A 508 -7.19 -19.08 12.16
N PHE A 509 -5.96 -18.95 12.66
CA PHE A 509 -5.32 -19.97 13.52
C PHE A 509 -5.79 -19.96 14.97
N ALA A 510 -6.31 -18.82 15.42
CA ALA A 510 -6.67 -18.61 16.82
C ALA A 510 -8.19 -18.65 17.03
N GLY A 511 -8.56 -19.23 18.18
CA GLY A 511 -9.93 -19.28 18.67
C GLY A 511 -10.64 -20.60 18.42
N ASP A 512 -11.52 -20.94 19.37
CA ASP A 512 -12.36 -22.13 19.29
C ASP A 512 -13.81 -21.75 18.91
N ILE A 513 -14.45 -22.55 18.08
CA ILE A 513 -15.91 -22.57 17.91
C ILE A 513 -16.51 -23.37 19.07
N LYS A 514 -17.49 -22.79 19.77
CA LYS A 514 -18.18 -23.41 20.92
C LYS A 514 -19.68 -23.61 20.65
N GLU A 515 -20.19 -22.97 19.61
CA GLU A 515 -21.58 -23.00 19.20
C GLU A 515 -21.94 -24.39 18.68
N ARG A 516 -22.69 -25.15 19.48
CA ARG A 516 -23.10 -26.52 19.11
C ARG A 516 -23.78 -26.62 17.74
N ARG A 517 -24.54 -25.59 17.35
CA ARG A 517 -25.18 -25.54 16.03
C ARG A 517 -24.16 -25.61 14.89
N ILE A 518 -23.06 -24.86 15.01
CA ILE A 518 -21.97 -24.90 14.02
C ILE A 518 -21.26 -26.24 14.12
N LEU A 519 -20.86 -26.68 15.32
CA LEU A 519 -20.13 -27.93 15.50
C LEU A 519 -20.87 -29.16 14.95
N HIS A 520 -22.20 -29.22 15.09
CA HIS A 520 -22.99 -30.34 14.60
C HIS A 520 -23.08 -30.42 13.06
N GLN A 521 -22.65 -29.38 12.34
CA GLN A 521 -22.58 -29.40 10.87
C GLN A 521 -21.36 -30.15 10.35
N TYR A 522 -20.34 -30.35 11.19
CA TYR A 522 -19.03 -30.89 10.80
C TYR A 522 -18.74 -32.22 11.50
N THR A 523 -18.17 -33.16 10.76
CA THR A 523 -17.65 -34.45 11.23
C THR A 523 -16.55 -34.24 12.27
N LEU A 524 -15.60 -33.32 12.02
CA LEU A 524 -14.56 -32.92 12.96
C LEU A 524 -15.13 -32.21 14.20
N GLY A 525 -16.41 -31.82 14.18
CA GLY A 525 -17.18 -31.35 15.33
C GLY A 525 -17.50 -32.43 16.36
N PHE A 526 -17.25 -33.70 16.05
CA PHE A 526 -17.51 -34.86 16.91
C PHE A 526 -16.21 -35.58 17.30
N LYS A 527 -16.25 -36.29 18.42
CA LYS A 527 -15.20 -37.21 18.85
C LYS A 527 -15.39 -38.55 18.15
N GLY A 528 -14.34 -39.39 18.11
CA GLY A 528 -14.42 -40.74 17.53
C GLY A 528 -15.45 -41.70 18.17
N ASN A 529 -16.06 -41.33 19.31
CA ASN A 529 -17.18 -42.05 19.92
C ASN A 529 -18.57 -41.49 19.55
N GLY A 530 -18.64 -40.60 18.55
CA GLY A 530 -19.87 -39.96 18.07
C GLY A 530 -20.43 -38.86 18.98
N LYS A 531 -19.78 -38.53 20.10
CA LYS A 531 -20.23 -37.41 20.96
C LYS A 531 -19.70 -36.07 20.43
N PRO A 532 -20.51 -35.00 20.45
CA PRO A 532 -20.06 -33.69 20.00
C PRO A 532 -18.93 -33.17 20.90
N GLN A 533 -17.98 -32.47 20.29
CA GLN A 533 -16.94 -31.76 21.02
C GLN A 533 -17.52 -30.52 21.71
N SER A 534 -16.96 -30.12 22.84
CA SER A 534 -17.39 -28.90 23.54
C SER A 534 -16.85 -27.63 22.92
N LYS A 535 -15.73 -27.75 22.20
CA LYS A 535 -15.05 -26.69 21.47
C LYS A 535 -14.13 -27.32 20.41
N VAL A 536 -13.98 -26.69 19.26
CA VAL A 536 -13.07 -27.14 18.18
C VAL A 536 -12.36 -25.91 17.61
N GLY A 537 -11.06 -26.03 17.32
CA GLY A 537 -10.30 -24.97 16.67
C GLY A 537 -10.91 -24.59 15.32
N ARG A 538 -10.92 -23.29 14.99
CA ARG A 538 -11.45 -22.80 13.71
C ARG A 538 -10.71 -23.43 12.53
N ASP A 539 -9.38 -23.40 12.59
CA ASP A 539 -8.45 -24.02 11.65
C ASP A 539 -8.83 -25.47 11.32
N ILE A 540 -9.22 -26.27 12.32
CA ILE A 540 -9.64 -27.66 12.14
C ILE A 540 -10.93 -27.76 11.32
N LEU A 541 -11.95 -26.95 11.65
CA LEU A 541 -13.22 -26.97 10.91
C LEU A 541 -13.06 -26.46 9.46
N PHE A 542 -12.12 -25.56 9.22
CA PHE A 542 -11.78 -25.10 7.87
C PHE A 542 -11.21 -26.22 6.99
N ILE A 543 -10.55 -27.25 7.54
CA ILE A 543 -10.08 -28.40 6.76
C ILE A 543 -11.26 -29.14 6.11
N GLU A 544 -12.25 -29.54 6.91
CA GLU A 544 -13.47 -30.19 6.42
C GLU A 544 -14.27 -29.24 5.52
N ARG A 545 -14.41 -27.98 5.94
CA ARG A 545 -15.17 -26.99 5.16
C ARG A 545 -14.56 -26.78 3.78
N ASN A 546 -13.24 -26.67 3.66
CA ASN A 546 -12.58 -26.46 2.37
C ASN A 546 -12.70 -27.69 1.46
N LEU A 547 -12.64 -28.90 2.03
CA LEU A 547 -12.94 -30.13 1.27
C LEU A 547 -14.40 -30.19 0.79
N ASP A 548 -15.36 -29.66 1.56
CA ASP A 548 -16.77 -29.54 1.14
C ASP A 548 -16.95 -28.60 -0.06
N PHE A 549 -16.08 -27.59 -0.24
CA PHE A 549 -16.14 -26.68 -1.39
C PHE A 549 -15.57 -27.27 -2.69
N LEU A 550 -14.63 -28.22 -2.57
CA LEU A 550 -13.99 -28.84 -3.73
C LEU A 550 -14.89 -29.88 -4.38
N LYS A 551 -14.95 -29.85 -5.72
CA LYS A 551 -15.47 -30.97 -6.50
C LYS A 551 -14.58 -32.21 -6.36
N PRO A 552 -15.08 -33.43 -6.61
CA PRO A 552 -14.23 -34.62 -6.73
C PRO A 552 -13.07 -34.39 -7.71
N GLY A 553 -11.83 -34.66 -7.29
CA GLY A 553 -10.62 -34.44 -8.10
C GLY A 553 -10.07 -33.00 -8.05
N GLY A 554 -10.81 -32.05 -7.45
CA GLY A 554 -10.34 -30.70 -7.17
C GLY A 554 -9.19 -30.69 -6.17
N ARG A 555 -8.43 -29.60 -6.15
CA ARG A 555 -7.17 -29.47 -5.41
C ARG A 555 -7.13 -28.22 -4.55
N MET A 556 -6.42 -28.27 -3.43
CA MET A 556 -6.30 -27.14 -2.52
C MET A 556 -4.92 -26.98 -1.92
N ALA A 557 -4.61 -25.74 -1.53
CA ALA A 557 -3.54 -25.39 -0.63
C ALA A 557 -4.13 -24.67 0.59
N ILE A 558 -3.83 -25.15 1.79
CA ILE A 558 -4.30 -24.54 3.03
C ILE A 558 -3.14 -24.28 3.98
N VAL A 559 -3.03 -23.04 4.45
CA VAL A 559 -2.04 -22.66 5.46
C VAL A 559 -2.57 -23.05 6.84
N LEU A 560 -1.78 -23.81 7.60
CA LEU A 560 -2.17 -24.29 8.94
C LEU A 560 -0.98 -24.25 9.91
N PRO A 561 -1.22 -24.22 11.23
CA PRO A 561 -0.16 -24.39 12.21
C PRO A 561 0.53 -25.76 12.07
N GLN A 562 1.86 -25.78 12.12
CA GLN A 562 2.67 -27.00 11.96
C GLN A 562 2.25 -28.12 12.93
N GLY A 563 1.77 -27.75 14.13
CA GLY A 563 1.25 -28.64 15.16
C GLY A 563 0.20 -29.64 14.66
N ARG A 564 -0.62 -29.27 13.66
CA ARG A 564 -1.66 -30.15 13.10
C ARG A 564 -1.08 -31.38 12.40
N PHE A 565 0.14 -31.26 11.89
CA PHE A 565 0.79 -32.30 11.11
C PHE A 565 1.66 -33.23 11.95
N ASN A 566 2.19 -32.76 13.09
CA ASN A 566 3.14 -33.55 13.89
C ASN A 566 2.60 -33.98 15.27
N ASN A 567 1.60 -33.31 15.84
CA ASN A 567 1.10 -33.66 17.17
C ASN A 567 0.41 -35.02 17.16
N ALA A 568 0.71 -35.84 18.18
CA ALA A 568 0.07 -37.15 18.36
C ALA A 568 -1.44 -37.02 18.67
N SER A 569 -1.84 -35.97 19.39
CA SER A 569 -3.25 -35.68 19.71
C SER A 569 -4.09 -35.40 18.46
N ASP A 570 -3.45 -34.93 17.39
CA ASP A 570 -4.11 -34.45 16.17
C ASP A 570 -4.15 -35.52 15.08
N LYS A 571 -3.81 -36.79 15.41
CA LYS A 571 -3.86 -37.92 14.47
C LYS A 571 -5.23 -38.05 13.78
N TYR A 572 -6.32 -37.82 14.51
CA TYR A 572 -7.68 -37.91 13.94
C TYR A 572 -7.93 -36.94 12.78
N ILE A 573 -7.23 -35.80 12.76
CA ILE A 573 -7.31 -34.82 11.67
C ILE A 573 -6.62 -35.40 10.43
N ARG A 574 -5.44 -36.00 10.60
CA ARG A 574 -4.70 -36.64 9.50
C ARG A 574 -5.45 -37.85 8.95
N ASP A 575 -6.07 -38.65 9.83
CA ASP A 575 -6.92 -39.77 9.43
C ASP A 575 -8.12 -39.28 8.60
N PHE A 576 -8.80 -38.22 9.05
CA PHE A 576 -9.89 -37.59 8.31
C PHE A 576 -9.43 -37.08 6.93
N ILE A 577 -8.29 -36.38 6.87
CA ILE A 577 -7.73 -35.88 5.60
C ILE A 577 -7.47 -37.05 4.64
N ALA A 578 -6.74 -38.08 5.07
CA ALA A 578 -6.38 -39.22 4.23
C ALA A 578 -7.61 -39.99 3.72
N GLU A 579 -8.70 -40.03 4.49
CA GLU A 579 -9.96 -40.65 4.07
C GLU A 579 -10.65 -39.89 2.92
N HIS A 580 -10.47 -38.57 2.84
CA HIS A 580 -11.20 -37.68 1.92
C HIS A 580 -10.35 -37.13 0.76
N ALA A 581 -9.03 -37.09 0.89
CA ALA A 581 -8.12 -36.55 -0.11
C ALA A 581 -6.73 -37.20 -0.10
N ARG A 582 -6.06 -37.17 -1.25
CA ARG A 582 -4.61 -37.43 -1.39
C ARG A 582 -3.85 -36.26 -0.78
N ILE A 583 -2.88 -36.55 0.08
CA ILE A 583 -1.89 -35.54 0.49
C ILE A 583 -0.84 -35.43 -0.60
N LEU A 584 -0.75 -34.27 -1.24
CA LEU A 584 0.23 -34.03 -2.31
C LEU A 584 1.55 -33.56 -1.72
N ALA A 585 1.50 -32.55 -0.86
CA ALA A 585 2.69 -31.96 -0.27
C ALA A 585 2.43 -31.38 1.12
N VAL A 586 3.47 -31.37 1.95
CA VAL A 586 3.56 -30.58 3.18
C VAL A 586 4.80 -29.70 3.08
N VAL A 587 4.60 -28.38 3.02
CA VAL A 587 5.69 -27.40 2.96
C VAL A 587 5.78 -26.67 4.27
N GLU A 588 6.84 -26.90 5.04
CA GLU A 588 7.16 -26.16 6.25
C GLU A 588 7.73 -24.78 5.90
N LEU A 589 7.14 -23.73 6.44
CA LEU A 589 7.58 -22.35 6.24
C LEU A 589 8.49 -21.93 7.38
N ASP A 590 9.48 -21.08 7.09
CA ASP A 590 10.34 -20.52 8.12
C ASP A 590 9.51 -19.72 9.14
N THR A 591 9.90 -19.78 10.42
CA THR A 591 9.22 -19.13 11.55
C THR A 591 9.02 -17.62 11.36
N ASN A 592 9.86 -16.95 10.59
CA ASN A 592 9.78 -15.51 10.33
C ASN A 592 8.80 -15.13 9.21
N THR A 593 8.31 -16.09 8.41
CA THR A 593 7.47 -15.84 7.23
C THR A 593 6.23 -14.99 7.56
N PHE A 594 5.56 -15.29 8.68
CA PHE A 594 4.35 -14.58 9.15
C PHE A 594 4.62 -13.52 10.23
N LYS A 595 5.88 -13.17 10.49
CA LYS A 595 6.18 -12.02 11.35
C LYS A 595 5.82 -10.69 10.66
N PRO A 596 5.54 -9.63 11.44
CA PRO A 596 5.49 -9.60 12.92
C PRO A 596 4.19 -10.16 13.52
N HIS A 597 3.27 -10.66 12.70
CA HIS A 597 1.91 -10.98 13.13
C HIS A 597 1.81 -12.25 13.99
N THR A 598 2.59 -13.28 13.68
CA THR A 598 2.70 -14.48 14.51
C THR A 598 4.10 -15.10 14.41
N GLY A 599 4.58 -15.62 15.54
CA GLY A 599 5.76 -16.50 15.59
C GLY A 599 5.41 -17.99 15.60
N THR A 600 4.15 -18.34 15.32
CA THR A 600 3.73 -19.74 15.22
C THR A 600 4.31 -20.34 13.95
N ASN A 601 5.00 -21.47 14.05
CA ASN A 601 5.44 -22.22 12.87
C ASN A 601 4.23 -22.66 12.05
N THR A 602 4.28 -22.40 10.75
CA THR A 602 3.18 -22.68 9.82
C THR A 602 3.66 -23.62 8.73
N SER A 603 2.72 -24.34 8.14
CA SER A 603 2.98 -25.15 6.96
C SER A 603 1.83 -25.01 5.98
N VAL A 604 2.13 -25.17 4.69
CA VAL A 604 1.14 -25.25 3.64
C VAL A 604 0.88 -26.71 3.32
N LEU A 605 -0.37 -27.14 3.46
CA LEU A 605 -0.82 -28.47 3.10
C LEU A 605 -1.47 -28.42 1.71
N PHE A 606 -0.95 -29.24 0.79
CA PHE A 606 -1.52 -29.42 -0.54
C PHE A 606 -2.28 -30.74 -0.60
N LEU A 607 -3.55 -30.68 -1.00
CA LEU A 607 -4.43 -31.84 -1.11
C LEU A 607 -5.07 -31.93 -2.50
N GLN A 608 -5.40 -33.15 -2.92
CA GLN A 608 -6.32 -33.39 -4.03
C GLN A 608 -7.45 -34.31 -3.57
N LYS A 609 -8.70 -33.86 -3.71
CA LYS A 609 -9.88 -34.62 -3.26
C LYS A 609 -10.00 -35.90 -4.09
N TRP A 610 -10.24 -37.03 -3.42
CA TRP A 610 -10.39 -38.31 -4.11
C TRP A 610 -11.53 -38.26 -5.13
N ASN A 611 -11.33 -38.88 -6.29
CA ASN A 611 -12.34 -39.12 -7.30
C ASN A 611 -12.16 -40.50 -7.95
N ASP A 612 -13.00 -41.43 -7.50
CA ASP A 612 -13.04 -42.80 -8.00
C ASP A 612 -14.07 -43.02 -9.10
N ASP A 613 -14.85 -41.98 -9.48
CA ASP A 613 -15.90 -42.11 -10.49
C ASP A 613 -15.29 -42.25 -11.90
N PRO A 614 -15.39 -43.41 -12.55
CA PRO A 614 -14.83 -43.61 -13.88
C PRO A 614 -15.58 -42.83 -14.97
N SER A 615 -16.81 -42.39 -14.69
CA SER A 615 -17.66 -41.67 -15.64
C SER A 615 -17.38 -40.17 -15.70
N GLU A 616 -16.84 -39.59 -14.62
CA GLU A 616 -16.44 -38.17 -14.56
C GLU A 616 -14.98 -37.94 -14.98
N GLY A 617 -14.23 -39.02 -15.25
CA GLY A 617 -12.79 -38.97 -15.49
C GLY A 617 -12.06 -39.00 -14.15
N PRO A 618 -11.36 -40.09 -13.79
CA PRO A 618 -10.76 -40.20 -12.47
C PRO A 618 -9.53 -39.30 -12.36
N LEU A 619 -9.75 -38.05 -11.95
CA LEU A 619 -8.70 -37.03 -11.80
C LEU A 619 -7.75 -37.32 -10.63
N CYS A 620 -8.17 -38.11 -9.64
CA CYS A 620 -7.36 -38.55 -8.50
C CYS A 620 -7.93 -39.83 -7.87
N ARG A 621 -7.59 -40.99 -8.42
CA ARG A 621 -8.07 -42.28 -7.88
C ARG A 621 -7.55 -42.50 -6.47
N ARG A 622 -8.41 -43.00 -5.59
CA ARG A 622 -8.04 -43.43 -4.25
C ARG A 622 -7.07 -44.60 -4.34
N VAL A 623 -5.93 -44.41 -3.69
CA VAL A 623 -4.89 -45.42 -3.49
C VAL A 623 -4.48 -45.42 -2.02
N GLU A 624 -4.18 -46.59 -1.48
CA GLU A 624 -3.81 -46.73 -0.07
C GLU A 624 -2.36 -46.29 0.20
N ASP A 625 -1.48 -46.40 -0.79
CA ASP A 625 -0.08 -46.04 -0.71
C ASP A 625 0.28 -45.09 -1.85
N TYR A 626 0.92 -43.98 -1.51
CA TYR A 626 1.31 -42.92 -2.45
C TYR A 626 2.42 -42.07 -1.84
N ASP A 627 3.29 -41.54 -2.71
CA ASP A 627 4.34 -40.62 -2.29
C ASP A 627 3.76 -39.25 -1.90
N ILE A 628 4.40 -38.61 -0.93
CA ILE A 628 4.09 -37.27 -0.44
C ILE A 628 5.35 -36.42 -0.55
N PHE A 629 5.24 -35.26 -1.18
CA PHE A 629 6.34 -34.30 -1.26
C PHE A 629 6.49 -33.52 0.05
N PHE A 630 7.70 -33.45 0.60
CA PHE A 630 8.01 -32.64 1.78
C PHE A 630 9.00 -31.55 1.40
N GLY A 631 8.65 -30.28 1.68
CA GLY A 631 9.53 -29.13 1.50
C GLY A 631 9.74 -28.40 2.83
N VAL A 632 10.94 -27.85 3.03
CA VAL A 632 11.26 -27.00 4.19
C VAL A 632 11.90 -25.72 3.67
N SER A 633 11.28 -24.58 3.97
CA SER A 633 11.85 -23.27 3.66
C SER A 633 12.91 -22.91 4.69
N GLU A 634 14.10 -22.58 4.21
CA GLU A 634 15.24 -22.09 4.99
C GLU A 634 15.37 -20.56 4.90
N LYS A 635 14.62 -19.91 4.00
CA LYS A 635 14.61 -18.45 3.82
C LYS A 635 13.18 -17.88 3.82
N SER A 636 12.82 -17.24 4.92
CA SER A 636 11.52 -16.58 5.14
C SER A 636 11.20 -15.38 4.23
N GLY A 637 12.21 -14.78 3.58
CA GLY A 637 12.05 -13.45 2.99
C GLY A 637 11.87 -12.31 4.00
N LYS A 638 11.98 -12.57 5.31
CA LYS A 638 11.82 -11.59 6.39
C LYS A 638 12.84 -11.77 7.51
N ASP A 639 13.26 -10.67 8.10
CA ASP A 639 14.17 -10.69 9.24
C ASP A 639 13.45 -11.07 10.56
N ASN A 640 14.16 -11.00 11.68
CA ASN A 640 13.60 -11.33 12.99
C ASN A 640 12.57 -10.32 13.51
N SER A 641 12.59 -9.09 12.98
CA SER A 641 11.65 -8.00 13.27
C SER A 641 10.36 -8.14 12.47
N GLY A 642 10.39 -8.93 11.39
CA GLY A 642 9.28 -9.13 10.47
C GLY A 642 9.35 -8.22 9.24
N ASP A 643 10.48 -7.53 9.04
CA ASP A 643 10.71 -6.66 7.88
C ASP A 643 11.22 -7.49 6.70
N TYR A 644 10.77 -7.14 5.48
CA TYR A 644 11.17 -7.87 4.27
C TYR A 644 12.67 -7.74 3.99
N VAL A 645 13.30 -8.86 3.63
CA VAL A 645 14.68 -8.92 3.15
C VAL A 645 14.67 -9.02 1.64
N PHE A 646 15.28 -8.07 0.95
CA PHE A 646 15.31 -8.00 -0.51
C PHE A 646 16.65 -8.48 -1.07
N LEU A 647 16.66 -8.94 -2.33
CA LEU A 647 17.89 -9.19 -3.07
C LEU A 647 18.61 -7.87 -3.38
N GLU A 648 19.94 -7.91 -3.41
CA GLU A 648 20.79 -6.78 -3.80
C GLU A 648 21.49 -7.06 -5.14
N ASN A 649 21.61 -6.03 -5.97
CA ASN A 649 22.40 -5.98 -7.18
C ASN A 649 23.91 -5.91 -6.85
N SER A 650 24.76 -6.13 -7.86
CA SER A 650 26.22 -6.05 -7.74
C SER A 650 26.75 -4.71 -7.20
N ASN A 651 25.94 -3.64 -7.31
CA ASN A 651 26.24 -2.30 -6.82
C ASN A 651 25.72 -2.01 -5.38
N GLY A 652 25.10 -2.99 -4.71
CA GLY A 652 24.56 -2.86 -3.36
C GLY A 652 23.19 -2.18 -3.26
N GLN A 653 22.50 -1.93 -4.38
CA GLN A 653 21.09 -1.49 -4.39
C GLN A 653 20.15 -2.70 -4.41
N HIS A 654 18.90 -2.54 -3.95
CA HIS A 654 17.93 -3.63 -4.06
C HIS A 654 17.59 -3.95 -5.52
N LYS A 655 17.52 -5.25 -5.85
CA LYS A 655 17.16 -5.75 -7.16
C LYS A 655 15.67 -5.55 -7.43
N LEU A 656 15.36 -5.10 -8.65
CA LEU A 656 14.00 -4.94 -9.15
C LEU A 656 13.70 -5.98 -10.22
N ASP A 657 12.47 -6.50 -10.26
CA ASP A 657 12.00 -7.38 -11.33
C ASP A 657 11.67 -6.60 -12.62
N GLU A 658 11.25 -7.31 -13.68
CA GLU A 658 10.84 -6.72 -14.98
C GLU A 658 9.73 -5.65 -14.88
N ASN A 659 8.99 -5.63 -13.78
CA ASN A 659 7.91 -4.70 -13.50
C ASN A 659 8.34 -3.58 -12.51
N GLY A 660 9.61 -3.55 -12.10
CA GLY A 660 10.17 -2.55 -11.18
C GLY A 660 9.90 -2.84 -9.70
N HIS A 661 9.69 -4.11 -9.31
CA HIS A 661 9.42 -4.49 -7.91
C HIS A 661 10.63 -5.03 -7.19
N LEU A 662 10.76 -4.68 -5.91
CA LEU A 662 11.74 -5.28 -5.02
C LEU A 662 11.54 -6.79 -4.92
N ILE A 663 12.59 -7.55 -5.22
CA ILE A 663 12.55 -9.02 -5.15
C ILE A 663 12.89 -9.47 -3.74
N VAL A 664 11.96 -10.16 -3.09
CA VAL A 664 12.15 -10.70 -1.73
C VAL A 664 13.10 -11.90 -1.78
N ASN A 665 14.09 -11.96 -0.89
CA ASN A 665 15.06 -13.06 -0.82
C ASN A 665 14.48 -14.26 -0.06
N HIS A 666 13.85 -15.19 -0.78
CA HIS A 666 13.26 -16.42 -0.25
C HIS A 666 13.67 -17.65 -1.09
N ASP A 667 13.18 -18.84 -0.72
CA ASP A 667 13.44 -20.12 -1.40
C ASP A 667 12.18 -20.90 -1.81
N LEU A 668 11.00 -20.28 -1.72
CA LEU A 668 9.73 -20.93 -2.08
C LEU A 668 9.51 -21.13 -3.58
N HIS A 669 9.96 -20.19 -4.43
CA HIS A 669 9.88 -20.25 -5.88
C HIS A 669 10.99 -19.39 -6.51
N ASN A 670 11.24 -19.58 -7.81
CA ASN A 670 12.38 -18.96 -8.51
C ASN A 670 12.14 -17.54 -9.06
N HIS A 671 11.00 -16.93 -8.74
CA HIS A 671 10.60 -15.58 -9.20
C HIS A 671 10.93 -15.32 -10.70
N ASN A 672 10.45 -16.18 -11.59
CA ASN A 672 10.68 -16.11 -13.05
C ASN A 672 12.18 -16.14 -13.46
N GLY A 673 13.02 -16.79 -12.66
CA GLY A 673 14.46 -16.94 -12.91
C GLY A 673 15.33 -15.93 -12.18
N GLU A 674 14.73 -14.99 -11.43
CA GLU A 674 15.48 -14.02 -10.62
C GLU A 674 16.07 -14.64 -9.34
N LEU A 675 15.49 -15.74 -8.88
CA LEU A 675 15.98 -16.59 -7.79
C LEU A 675 16.34 -17.98 -8.34
N PRO A 676 17.18 -18.77 -7.65
CA PRO A 676 17.34 -20.19 -7.95
C PRO A 676 16.01 -20.96 -7.86
N ASP A 677 15.92 -22.10 -8.54
CA ASP A 677 14.82 -23.06 -8.35
C ASP A 677 14.60 -23.35 -6.86
N GLY A 678 13.37 -23.17 -6.42
CA GLY A 678 12.94 -23.34 -5.03
C GLY A 678 12.00 -24.53 -4.86
N ILE A 679 11.23 -24.50 -3.77
CA ILE A 679 10.32 -25.60 -3.40
C ILE A 679 9.25 -25.85 -4.47
N ALA A 680 8.68 -24.79 -5.04
CA ALA A 680 7.66 -24.92 -6.08
C ALA A 680 8.19 -25.64 -7.32
N GLU A 681 9.39 -25.31 -7.79
CA GLU A 681 9.99 -25.93 -8.98
C GLU A 681 10.31 -27.41 -8.76
N GLU A 682 10.81 -27.79 -7.59
CA GLU A 682 11.04 -29.19 -7.23
C GLU A 682 9.73 -29.97 -7.09
N PHE A 683 8.69 -29.36 -6.50
CA PHE A 683 7.35 -29.97 -6.47
C PHE A 683 6.82 -30.22 -7.87
N ILE A 684 7.01 -29.29 -8.82
CA ILE A 684 6.55 -29.46 -10.21
C ILE A 684 7.24 -30.66 -10.87
N LYS A 685 8.56 -30.81 -10.67
CA LYS A 685 9.32 -31.97 -11.18
C LYS A 685 8.74 -33.28 -10.62
N TRP A 686 8.46 -33.32 -9.32
CA TRP A 686 7.85 -34.47 -8.64
C TRP A 686 6.40 -34.74 -9.11
N ALA A 687 5.57 -33.69 -9.21
CA ALA A 687 4.18 -33.79 -9.64
C ALA A 687 4.05 -34.36 -11.05
N LYS A 688 4.97 -33.98 -11.95
CA LYS A 688 5.07 -34.54 -13.32
C LYS A 688 5.52 -36.00 -13.30
N SER A 689 6.43 -36.41 -12.41
CA SER A 689 6.79 -37.83 -12.27
C SER A 689 5.70 -38.70 -11.66
N GLU A 690 4.82 -38.10 -10.85
CA GLU A 690 3.66 -38.74 -10.23
C GLU A 690 2.39 -38.71 -11.11
N GLU A 691 2.49 -38.17 -12.34
CA GLU A 691 1.39 -38.05 -13.30
C GLU A 691 0.14 -37.39 -12.67
N LEU A 692 0.35 -36.31 -11.92
CA LEU A 692 -0.77 -35.57 -11.33
C LEU A 692 -1.58 -34.90 -12.45
N SER A 693 -2.89 -35.14 -12.46
CA SER A 693 -3.80 -34.76 -13.56
C SER A 693 -3.83 -33.28 -13.95
N PHE A 694 -3.41 -32.38 -13.05
CA PHE A 694 -3.34 -30.94 -13.32
C PHE A 694 -1.98 -30.49 -13.87
N TRP A 695 -1.00 -31.39 -13.95
CA TRP A 695 0.31 -31.20 -14.59
C TRP A 695 0.51 -32.03 -15.86
N ASP A 696 -0.46 -32.89 -16.20
CA ASP A 696 -0.48 -33.59 -17.49
C ASP A 696 -0.77 -32.63 -18.65
N GLY A 697 0.06 -32.68 -19.69
CA GLY A 697 -0.21 -32.03 -20.99
C GLY A 697 0.57 -30.76 -21.33
N GLU A 698 1.69 -30.46 -20.66
CA GLU A 698 2.67 -29.45 -21.09
C GLU A 698 3.86 -30.05 -21.86
#